data_AF-A0A257KEB7-F1
#
_entry.id   AF-A0A257KEB7-F1
#
_cell.length_a   1.000
_cell.length_b   1.000
_cell.length_c   1.000
_cell.angle_alpha   90.00
_cell.angle_beta   90.00
_cell.angle_gamma   90.00
#
_symmetry.space_group_name_H-M   'P 1'
#
loop_
_entity.id
_entity.type
_entity.pdbx_description
1 polymer ?
#
loop_
_entity_poly.entity_id
_entity_poly.type
_entity_poly.pdbx_seq_one_letter_code
_entity_poly.pdbx_strand_id
1 'polypeptide(L)'
;MKSTILFFLAVLGTSLSLNAQTKQDIQEIVKNYDLNKLQQWQQQVGIQQKNLRKKAIEKAKLNHWPLKTIDTSGAITEIMSLTPDGFPIYYQTTNSNAAKSTRTNHLNAGGSLGLSLNGQNMTVRVWDGGTVRKTHNLLSSRVTVVDNPTDNNYVLHSTHVTGTMIASNTTQATKGMAYQASARTFEWTDDLTEAASEAQLGMLVSNHSYGTPITSGTNTIPAWYTGAYTPDARDWDNLAYLSPYYLMVASAGNDGMVNDNANPSAFGYDKLNGNKAAKNNLVVANAEDAFVNSNGKLTSPVQINTSSSQGPADDLRIKPDITGNGTQLTSCGSSSNAATATLTGTSMASPNVAGTLILLQQHQKNLTSSYMRSATLKGLACHTADDGGNPGPDAIYGWGLLNAKKAAETLTGNGLNSWVSEENLLQSQSYSITVKSSGTEPLIASISWTDLPGIANLGDRPENDPTPALINDLDIRVTKNGQTYFPWRLISAADNAVQDQDNNVDNIEQVLINNPGTSEYVITVTHKGNLVGGNQKYSLIVTGVSSSFSIVPTSADLVVCTNDTATFTYNYKQTGTNTTSFSVVGLPTGVATNLSAQSLSANGTITLNISNLSTIQPGEYTVGIQGFNGTEYETRYKTLRIYNNQFLAVQQESPVDHAIGQPTSVVLKWGNYINAESYNIQISDSPQFTSIFSEQTGVIQNLAIFNGLNQETRYYWRVIPVNRCGQGISNNASIRTFDTGIVVCGQTQFAATDFSNASIATVSNSTASVPVTVTGGYTIASMNVHLDITHTYIQDMTISMVGPNAIGAPKVTFFKEACGDNDNIQCVLTDTGSAPACSGIPAISGDTMPYQPLGTLNGLQSDGVWTLNIDDPYNGDGGMVNGFMIDICYVIPSTTLLNHQNTSTSLAVYPNPTKDWIYIQLPENESKIDWKLYDLQGRVLVSGCAEQSGKVVNLSDYSEGIYMLELRSNSTQITKRVVYKK
;
A
#
# COMPACT_ATOMS: atom_id res chain seq x y z
N MET A 1 -78.28 3.41 12.90
CA MET A 1 -77.43 4.43 12.24
C MET A 1 -76.02 3.87 12.23
N LYS A 2 -75.45 3.48 11.08
CA LYS A 2 -74.67 4.38 10.19
C LYS A 2 -73.69 5.27 10.98
N SER A 3 -72.46 4.80 11.11
CA SER A 3 -71.25 5.62 11.17
C SER A 3 -70.20 4.93 10.29
N THR A 4 -69.48 5.70 9.48
CA THR A 4 -68.57 5.17 8.46
C THR A 4 -67.13 5.47 8.87
N ILE A 5 -66.34 4.43 9.12
CA ILE A 5 -64.90 4.58 9.38
C ILE A 5 -64.15 4.34 8.07
N LEU A 6 -63.51 5.38 7.55
CA LEU A 6 -62.59 5.29 6.43
C LEU A 6 -61.31 4.57 6.88
N PHE A 7 -60.94 3.49 6.20
CA PHE A 7 -59.61 2.90 6.33
C PHE A 7 -58.64 3.66 5.41
N PHE A 8 -57.77 4.48 5.98
CA PHE A 8 -56.73 5.18 5.23
C PHE A 8 -55.60 4.20 4.91
N LEU A 9 -55.53 3.74 3.66
CA LEU A 9 -54.48 2.83 3.22
C LEU A 9 -53.18 3.63 3.00
N ALA A 10 -52.35 3.74 4.04
CA ALA A 10 -51.03 4.35 3.96
C ALA A 10 -50.07 3.45 3.17
N VAL A 11 -50.06 3.60 1.84
CA VAL A 11 -49.09 2.93 0.97
C VAL A 11 -47.72 3.57 1.19
N LEU A 12 -46.97 3.02 2.14
CA LEU A 12 -45.53 3.28 2.30
C LEU A 12 -44.79 2.67 1.10
N GLY A 13 -44.77 3.42 0.00
CA GLY A 13 -43.97 3.12 -1.17
C GLY A 13 -42.49 3.24 -0.82
N THR A 14 -41.87 2.14 -0.41
CA THR A 14 -40.42 2.04 -0.29
C THR A 14 -39.82 2.21 -1.68
N SER A 15 -39.11 3.32 -1.89
CA SER A 15 -38.27 3.51 -3.06
C SER A 15 -37.16 2.46 -3.04
N LEU A 16 -37.37 1.36 -3.77
CA LEU A 16 -36.36 0.33 -4.01
C LEU A 16 -35.25 0.91 -4.89
N SER A 17 -34.35 1.66 -4.27
CA SER A 17 -33.06 2.04 -4.85
C SER A 17 -32.30 0.76 -5.17
N LEU A 18 -32.23 0.42 -6.46
CA LEU A 18 -31.50 -0.73 -6.99
C LEU A 18 -30.00 -0.50 -6.80
N ASN A 19 -29.49 -0.86 -5.62
CA ASN A 19 -28.08 -0.76 -5.29
C ASN A 19 -27.29 -1.73 -6.19
N ALA A 20 -26.57 -1.18 -7.18
CA ALA A 20 -25.87 -1.95 -8.21
C ALA A 20 -24.48 -2.46 -7.75
N GLN A 21 -24.41 -2.85 -6.49
CA GLN A 21 -23.46 -3.70 -5.75
C GLN A 21 -24.11 -3.87 -4.37
N THR A 22 -24.12 -5.07 -3.77
CA THR A 22 -24.80 -5.24 -2.46
C THR A 22 -23.92 -4.71 -1.32
N LYS A 23 -24.53 -4.40 -0.16
CA LYS A 23 -23.75 -4.02 1.04
C LYS A 23 -22.78 -5.12 1.48
N GLN A 24 -23.14 -6.39 1.26
CA GLN A 24 -22.31 -7.55 1.56
C GLN A 24 -21.12 -7.65 0.58
N ASP A 25 -21.32 -7.31 -0.70
CA ASP A 25 -20.24 -7.25 -1.68
C ASP A 25 -19.21 -6.19 -1.31
N ILE A 26 -19.67 -4.98 -0.95
CA ILE A 26 -18.79 -3.88 -0.50
C ILE A 26 -18.00 -4.32 0.74
N GLN A 27 -18.66 -4.93 1.74
CA GLN A 27 -18.01 -5.43 2.95
C GLN A 27 -16.91 -6.46 2.66
N GLU A 28 -17.16 -7.44 1.79
CA GLU A 28 -16.17 -8.47 1.48
C GLU A 28 -14.99 -7.93 0.65
N ILE A 29 -15.22 -6.92 -0.20
CA ILE A 29 -14.15 -6.19 -0.91
C ILE A 29 -13.24 -5.46 0.10
N VAL A 30 -13.82 -4.55 0.91
CA VAL A 30 -13.02 -3.63 1.76
C VAL A 30 -12.49 -4.27 3.04
N LYS A 31 -13.00 -5.44 3.43
CA LYS A 31 -12.45 -6.31 4.51
C LYS A 31 -10.96 -6.63 4.33
N ASN A 32 -10.46 -6.56 3.10
CA ASN A 32 -9.06 -6.84 2.76
C ASN A 32 -8.19 -5.57 2.64
N TYR A 33 -8.72 -4.38 2.95
CA TYR A 33 -8.04 -3.09 2.82
C TYR A 33 -7.62 -2.55 4.19
N ASP A 34 -6.44 -1.91 4.27
CA ASP A 34 -6.09 -1.05 5.42
C ASP A 34 -6.81 0.29 5.28
N LEU A 35 -8.07 0.32 5.73
CA LEU A 35 -8.93 1.49 5.66
C LEU A 35 -8.37 2.71 6.41
N ASN A 36 -7.63 2.49 7.50
CA ASN A 36 -7.02 3.59 8.26
C ASN A 36 -5.90 4.25 7.46
N LYS A 37 -4.99 3.45 6.89
CA LYS A 37 -3.91 3.93 6.03
C LYS A 37 -4.44 4.57 4.74
N LEU A 38 -5.48 3.99 4.14
CA LEU A 38 -6.13 4.53 2.94
C LEU A 38 -6.77 5.90 3.22
N GLN A 39 -7.47 6.08 4.35
CA GLN A 39 -8.05 7.36 4.75
C GLN A 39 -7.00 8.42 5.10
N GLN A 40 -5.94 8.04 5.82
CA GLN A 40 -4.82 8.94 6.12
C GLN A 40 -4.10 9.41 4.85
N TRP A 41 -3.87 8.50 3.90
CA TRP A 41 -3.23 8.82 2.62
C TRP A 41 -4.14 9.67 1.73
N GLN A 42 -5.44 9.34 1.64
CA GLN A 42 -6.46 10.14 0.93
C GLN A 42 -6.45 11.61 1.39
N GLN A 43 -6.39 11.85 2.71
CA GLN A 43 -6.35 13.23 3.25
C GLN A 43 -5.07 13.97 2.86
N GLN A 44 -3.92 13.29 2.84
CA GLN A 44 -2.65 13.90 2.43
C GLN A 44 -2.63 14.26 0.94
N VAL A 45 -3.06 13.33 0.08
CA VAL A 45 -3.13 13.54 -1.38
C VAL A 45 -4.16 14.60 -1.75
N GLY A 46 -5.32 14.61 -1.09
CA GLY A 46 -6.37 15.62 -1.33
C GLY A 46 -5.97 17.05 -0.94
N ILE A 47 -4.95 17.22 -0.09
CA ILE A 47 -4.29 18.51 0.14
C ILE A 47 -3.30 18.79 -1.00
N GLN A 48 -2.38 17.85 -1.27
CA GLN A 48 -1.33 18.01 -2.27
C GLN A 48 -1.86 18.30 -3.69
N GLN A 49 -2.90 17.60 -4.17
CA GLN A 49 -3.52 17.88 -5.47
C GLN A 49 -4.04 19.32 -5.57
N LYS A 50 -4.61 19.86 -4.48
CA LYS A 50 -5.16 21.23 -4.42
C LYS A 50 -4.06 22.28 -4.40
N ASN A 51 -2.97 22.01 -3.70
CA ASN A 51 -1.76 22.83 -3.69
C ASN A 51 -1.17 22.94 -5.10
N LEU A 52 -0.90 21.81 -5.74
CA LEU A 52 -0.35 21.73 -7.10
C LEU A 52 -1.23 22.46 -8.13
N ARG A 53 -2.55 22.25 -8.07
CA ARG A 53 -3.53 22.88 -8.96
C ARG A 53 -3.65 24.39 -8.73
N LYS A 54 -3.54 24.84 -7.47
CA LYS A 54 -3.49 26.27 -7.13
C LYS A 54 -2.27 26.95 -7.77
N LYS A 55 -1.06 26.42 -7.51
CA LYS A 55 0.21 26.94 -8.07
C LYS A 55 0.17 26.98 -9.60
N ALA A 56 -0.34 25.94 -10.26
CA ALA A 56 -0.48 25.90 -11.71
C ALA A 56 -1.42 27.00 -12.24
N ILE A 57 -2.56 27.22 -11.60
CA ILE A 57 -3.51 28.29 -11.94
C ILE A 57 -2.89 29.69 -11.74
N GLU A 58 -2.03 29.88 -10.75
CA GLU A 58 -1.29 31.13 -10.52
C GLU A 58 -0.18 31.37 -11.55
N LYS A 59 0.68 30.38 -11.79
CA LYS A 59 1.72 30.41 -12.83
C LYS A 59 1.12 30.67 -14.22
N ALA A 60 -0.03 30.07 -14.52
CA ALA A 60 -0.75 30.26 -15.78
C ALA A 60 -1.31 31.68 -15.96
N LYS A 61 -1.86 32.31 -14.91
CA LYS A 61 -2.28 33.72 -14.98
C LYS A 61 -1.10 34.64 -15.29
N LEU A 62 0.05 34.39 -14.64
CA LEU A 62 1.29 35.16 -14.79
C LEU A 62 1.89 35.01 -16.20
N ASN A 63 1.96 33.78 -16.72
CA ASN A 63 2.50 33.48 -18.06
C ASN A 63 1.46 33.60 -19.20
N HIS A 64 0.24 34.07 -18.89
CA HIS A 64 -0.90 34.15 -19.82
C HIS A 64 -1.28 32.82 -20.50
N TRP A 65 -0.99 31.68 -19.85
CA TRP A 65 -1.39 30.37 -20.32
C TRP A 65 -2.91 30.16 -20.12
N PRO A 66 -3.63 29.50 -21.05
CA PRO A 66 -5.05 29.21 -20.88
C PRO A 66 -5.33 28.31 -19.66
N LEU A 67 -6.32 28.65 -18.85
CA LEU A 67 -6.70 27.82 -17.68
C LEU A 67 -7.56 26.60 -18.09
N LYS A 68 -8.59 26.84 -18.91
CA LYS A 68 -9.47 25.81 -19.50
C LYS A 68 -9.91 26.27 -20.88
N THR A 69 -9.85 25.37 -21.87
CA THR A 69 -10.31 25.59 -23.25
C THR A 69 -11.20 24.43 -23.70
N ILE A 70 -12.07 24.69 -24.67
CA ILE A 70 -12.88 23.67 -25.35
C ILE A 70 -12.73 23.91 -26.86
N ASP A 71 -12.35 22.88 -27.61
CA ASP A 71 -12.15 22.99 -29.06
C ASP A 71 -13.42 22.71 -29.88
N THR A 72 -13.30 22.76 -31.21
CA THR A 72 -14.42 22.50 -32.14
C THR A 72 -14.84 21.03 -32.24
N SER A 73 -14.04 20.09 -31.73
CA SER A 73 -14.42 18.69 -31.55
C SER A 73 -15.19 18.44 -30.24
N GLY A 74 -15.21 19.43 -29.35
CA GLY A 74 -15.73 19.31 -27.98
C GLY A 74 -14.73 18.68 -27.02
N ALA A 75 -13.44 18.58 -27.40
CA ALA A 75 -12.38 18.16 -26.50
C ALA A 75 -12.08 19.30 -25.51
N ILE A 76 -11.94 18.93 -24.24
CA ILE A 76 -11.63 19.86 -23.15
C ILE A 76 -10.14 19.76 -22.88
N THR A 77 -9.49 20.90 -22.63
CA THR A 77 -8.11 20.99 -22.17
C THR A 77 -8.07 21.90 -20.94
N GLU A 78 -7.45 21.46 -19.85
CA GLU A 78 -7.46 22.18 -18.57
C GLU A 78 -6.11 22.04 -17.86
N ILE A 79 -5.59 23.11 -17.26
CA ILE A 79 -4.34 23.05 -16.50
C ILE A 79 -4.56 22.40 -15.14
N MET A 80 -3.66 21.49 -14.75
CA MET A 80 -3.83 20.61 -13.58
C MET A 80 -2.71 20.76 -12.55
N SER A 81 -1.46 20.85 -13.01
CA SER A 81 -0.27 20.96 -12.16
C SER A 81 0.88 21.59 -12.97
N LEU A 82 2.05 21.68 -12.36
CA LEU A 82 3.31 21.90 -13.07
C LEU A 82 4.17 20.63 -12.96
N THR A 83 5.12 20.44 -13.87
CA THR A 83 6.27 19.58 -13.62
C THR A 83 7.17 20.18 -12.52
N PRO A 84 8.07 19.41 -11.88
CA PRO A 84 9.06 19.95 -10.94
C PRO A 84 9.91 21.08 -11.52
N ASP A 85 10.35 20.98 -12.78
CA ASP A 85 11.05 22.04 -13.51
C ASP A 85 10.15 23.22 -13.97
N GLY A 86 8.83 23.16 -13.71
CA GLY A 86 7.90 24.29 -13.80
C GLY A 86 7.11 24.43 -15.10
N PHE A 87 7.14 23.43 -15.99
CA PHE A 87 6.34 23.40 -17.21
C PHE A 87 4.87 23.07 -16.91
N PRO A 88 3.88 23.63 -17.65
CA PRO A 88 2.47 23.44 -17.34
C PRO A 88 1.95 22.08 -17.79
N ILE A 89 1.45 21.29 -16.84
CA ILE A 89 0.76 20.03 -17.11
C ILE A 89 -0.73 20.30 -17.33
N TYR A 90 -1.18 19.99 -18.54
CA TYR A 90 -2.58 20.02 -18.96
C TYR A 90 -3.17 18.61 -18.98
N TYR A 91 -4.44 18.44 -18.63
CA TYR A 91 -5.21 17.26 -19.03
C TYR A 91 -6.06 17.57 -20.26
N GLN A 92 -6.13 16.62 -21.19
CA GLN A 92 -7.00 16.65 -22.37
C GLN A 92 -7.79 15.35 -22.54
N THR A 93 -9.00 15.46 -23.09
CA THR A 93 -9.86 14.33 -23.52
C THR A 93 -9.47 13.76 -24.90
N THR A 94 -9.30 12.43 -25.03
CA THR A 94 -9.16 11.68 -26.32
C THR A 94 -10.53 11.18 -26.85
N ASN A 95 -10.77 10.14 -27.73
CA ASN A 95 -12.14 10.07 -28.37
C ASN A 95 -13.01 8.86 -28.96
N SER A 96 -12.79 7.51 -29.20
CA SER A 96 -13.92 6.57 -29.67
C SER A 96 -13.93 4.99 -29.59
N ASN A 97 -14.33 4.19 -30.63
CA ASN A 97 -15.18 2.93 -30.78
C ASN A 97 -15.00 1.66 -29.91
N ALA A 98 -15.83 0.62 -30.12
CA ALA A 98 -16.07 -0.41 -29.08
C ALA A 98 -16.53 -1.86 -29.50
N ALA A 99 -17.85 -2.11 -29.45
CA ALA A 99 -18.39 -3.32 -28.79
C ALA A 99 -18.13 -4.70 -29.42
N LYS A 100 -17.93 -4.77 -30.75
CA LYS A 100 -17.70 -6.04 -31.46
C LYS A 100 -16.25 -6.50 -31.31
N SER A 101 -15.33 -5.55 -31.38
CA SER A 101 -13.89 -5.78 -31.42
C SER A 101 -13.38 -6.41 -30.12
N THR A 102 -13.97 -6.05 -28.99
CA THR A 102 -13.71 -6.67 -27.68
C THR A 102 -14.48 -7.97 -27.40
N ARG A 103 -15.28 -8.44 -28.37
CA ARG A 103 -16.22 -9.59 -28.26
C ARG A 103 -17.28 -9.46 -27.17
N THR A 104 -17.55 -8.25 -26.67
CA THR A 104 -18.55 -8.00 -25.60
C THR A 104 -19.95 -8.50 -25.98
N ASN A 105 -20.28 -8.45 -27.27
CA ASN A 105 -21.49 -9.01 -27.86
C ASN A 105 -21.65 -10.53 -27.70
N HIS A 106 -20.59 -11.28 -27.38
CA HIS A 106 -20.64 -12.73 -27.12
C HIS A 106 -20.98 -13.05 -25.65
N LEU A 107 -20.78 -12.09 -24.74
CA LEU A 107 -21.01 -12.21 -23.28
C LEU A 107 -22.42 -11.74 -22.87
N ASN A 108 -22.95 -10.73 -23.56
CA ASN A 108 -24.31 -10.23 -23.36
C ASN A 108 -25.37 -11.30 -23.66
N ALA A 109 -26.59 -11.10 -23.13
CA ALA A 109 -27.74 -11.93 -23.43
C ALA A 109 -28.00 -12.04 -24.95
N GLY A 110 -28.12 -13.28 -25.45
CA GLY A 110 -28.22 -13.59 -26.88
C GLY A 110 -26.87 -13.72 -27.60
N GLY A 111 -25.75 -13.53 -26.91
CA GLY A 111 -24.40 -13.76 -27.42
C GLY A 111 -24.04 -15.25 -27.54
N SER A 112 -22.98 -15.57 -28.31
CA SER A 112 -22.65 -16.94 -28.68
C SER A 112 -22.19 -17.85 -27.51
N LEU A 113 -21.88 -17.29 -26.34
CA LEU A 113 -21.55 -18.07 -25.14
C LEU A 113 -22.80 -18.54 -24.36
N GLY A 114 -24.01 -18.10 -24.74
CA GLY A 114 -25.24 -18.40 -24.00
C GLY A 114 -25.34 -17.69 -22.64
N LEU A 115 -24.40 -16.80 -22.33
CA LEU A 115 -24.35 -16.02 -21.10
C LEU A 115 -25.38 -14.87 -21.13
N SER A 116 -25.52 -14.17 -20.02
CA SER A 116 -26.41 -13.01 -19.87
C SER A 116 -25.75 -11.89 -19.06
N LEU A 117 -24.46 -11.67 -19.33
CA LEU A 117 -23.62 -10.67 -18.66
C LEU A 117 -23.90 -9.30 -19.29
N ASN A 118 -24.73 -8.51 -18.62
CA ASN A 118 -25.14 -7.20 -19.10
C ASN A 118 -24.80 -6.08 -18.09
N GLY A 119 -24.12 -6.39 -16.98
CA GLY A 119 -23.80 -5.44 -15.91
C GLY A 119 -24.85 -5.35 -14.80
N GLN A 120 -25.80 -6.29 -14.73
CA GLN A 120 -26.77 -6.35 -13.64
C GLN A 120 -26.03 -6.42 -12.28
N ASN A 121 -26.38 -5.53 -11.36
CA ASN A 121 -25.72 -5.35 -10.06
C ASN A 121 -24.21 -5.01 -10.13
N MET A 122 -23.79 -4.29 -11.19
CA MET A 122 -22.45 -3.70 -11.30
C MET A 122 -22.53 -2.17 -11.40
N THR A 123 -21.58 -1.47 -10.76
CA THR A 123 -21.46 0.00 -10.76
C THR A 123 -20.07 0.40 -11.28
N VAL A 124 -20.00 1.02 -12.46
CA VAL A 124 -18.76 1.57 -13.01
C VAL A 124 -18.50 2.99 -12.50
N ARG A 125 -17.25 3.42 -12.43
CA ARG A 125 -16.87 4.80 -12.12
C ARG A 125 -16.20 5.47 -13.33
N VAL A 126 -16.43 6.76 -13.54
CA VAL A 126 -15.93 7.51 -14.69
C VAL A 126 -15.43 8.87 -14.24
N TRP A 127 -14.15 9.18 -14.48
CA TRP A 127 -13.57 10.52 -14.32
C TRP A 127 -13.34 11.15 -15.70
N ASP A 128 -13.77 12.40 -15.86
CA ASP A 128 -13.85 13.08 -17.15
C ASP A 128 -13.82 14.62 -17.00
N GLY A 129 -13.79 15.38 -18.11
CA GLY A 129 -13.59 16.84 -18.11
C GLY A 129 -14.81 17.71 -17.76
N GLY A 130 -15.94 17.11 -17.40
CA GLY A 130 -17.14 17.82 -16.97
C GLY A 130 -18.44 16.99 -16.96
N THR A 131 -19.58 17.67 -16.79
CA THR A 131 -20.85 17.04 -16.39
C THR A 131 -21.51 16.18 -17.48
N VAL A 132 -21.94 14.97 -17.09
CA VAL A 132 -22.67 14.01 -17.95
C VAL A 132 -24.16 14.37 -18.09
N ARG A 133 -24.74 14.24 -19.30
CA ARG A 133 -26.20 14.35 -19.53
C ARG A 133 -26.96 13.14 -18.93
N LYS A 134 -27.09 13.09 -17.61
CA LYS A 134 -27.85 12.09 -16.84
C LYS A 134 -29.35 12.00 -17.22
N THR A 135 -29.88 13.02 -17.89
CA THR A 135 -31.25 13.09 -18.40
C THR A 135 -31.45 12.39 -19.76
N HIS A 136 -30.39 11.88 -20.37
CA HIS A 136 -30.43 11.20 -21.67
C HIS A 136 -31.18 9.86 -21.58
N ASN A 137 -32.07 9.61 -22.54
CA ASN A 137 -32.97 8.44 -22.61
C ASN A 137 -32.25 7.07 -22.55
N LEU A 138 -30.95 7.01 -22.86
CA LEU A 138 -30.13 5.79 -22.77
C LEU A 138 -29.50 5.58 -21.39
N LEU A 139 -29.42 6.63 -20.57
CA LEU A 139 -28.70 6.71 -19.29
C LEU A 139 -29.62 6.98 -18.08
N SER A 140 -30.84 7.45 -18.32
CA SER A 140 -31.81 7.87 -17.31
C SER A 140 -31.99 6.84 -16.19
N SER A 141 -32.07 7.35 -14.95
CA SER A 141 -32.09 6.62 -13.67
C SER A 141 -30.91 5.69 -13.34
N ARG A 142 -29.87 5.62 -14.19
CA ARG A 142 -28.67 4.78 -13.95
C ARG A 142 -27.35 5.55 -13.84
N VAL A 143 -27.35 6.87 -14.01
CA VAL A 143 -26.19 7.74 -13.80
C VAL A 143 -26.36 8.57 -12.53
N THR A 144 -25.38 8.51 -11.64
CA THR A 144 -25.18 9.45 -10.54
C THR A 144 -23.99 10.34 -10.85
N VAL A 145 -24.26 11.58 -11.24
CA VAL A 145 -23.26 12.66 -11.19
C VAL A 145 -23.01 12.96 -9.71
N VAL A 146 -21.74 12.91 -9.28
CA VAL A 146 -21.35 13.16 -7.89
C VAL A 146 -21.01 14.63 -7.70
N ASP A 147 -20.09 15.15 -8.51
CA ASP A 147 -19.57 16.52 -8.39
C ASP A 147 -20.43 17.48 -9.21
N ASN A 148 -20.57 18.71 -8.73
CA ASN A 148 -21.47 19.72 -9.28
C ASN A 148 -22.85 19.15 -9.71
N PRO A 149 -23.57 18.39 -8.85
CA PRO A 149 -24.71 17.57 -9.27
C PRO A 149 -25.95 18.38 -9.69
N THR A 150 -25.91 19.70 -9.57
CA THR A 150 -26.91 20.65 -10.07
C THR A 150 -26.55 21.26 -11.42
N ASP A 151 -25.35 21.01 -11.96
CA ASP A 151 -24.92 21.56 -13.25
C ASP A 151 -25.68 20.92 -14.43
N ASN A 152 -25.82 21.73 -15.49
CA ASN A 152 -26.51 21.39 -16.73
C ASN A 152 -25.72 21.74 -17.99
N ASN A 153 -24.43 22.10 -17.85
CA ASN A 153 -23.51 22.37 -18.96
C ASN A 153 -22.94 21.05 -19.49
N TYR A 154 -23.81 20.20 -20.05
CA TYR A 154 -23.45 18.81 -20.34
C TYR A 154 -22.36 18.66 -21.41
N VAL A 155 -21.23 18.08 -21.02
CA VAL A 155 -20.07 17.83 -21.88
C VAL A 155 -20.33 16.66 -22.83
N LEU A 156 -19.90 16.80 -24.09
CA LEU A 156 -20.07 15.80 -25.13
C LEU A 156 -19.28 14.53 -24.80
N HIS A 157 -17.98 14.69 -24.59
CA HIS A 157 -17.05 13.61 -24.30
C HIS A 157 -17.51 12.75 -23.12
N SER A 158 -17.72 13.33 -21.93
CA SER A 158 -18.14 12.63 -20.71
C SER A 158 -19.47 11.88 -20.88
N THR A 159 -20.42 12.49 -21.60
CA THR A 159 -21.71 11.86 -21.93
C THR A 159 -21.54 10.64 -22.84
N HIS A 160 -20.63 10.73 -23.81
CA HIS A 160 -20.33 9.69 -24.80
C HIS A 160 -19.48 8.54 -24.20
N VAL A 161 -18.47 8.85 -23.37
CA VAL A 161 -17.73 7.89 -22.51
C VAL A 161 -18.69 7.08 -21.65
N THR A 162 -19.54 7.75 -20.88
CA THR A 162 -20.52 7.08 -19.99
C THR A 162 -21.51 6.25 -20.80
N GLY A 163 -21.93 6.73 -21.98
CA GLY A 163 -22.73 5.97 -22.94
C GLY A 163 -22.05 4.67 -23.39
N THR A 164 -20.76 4.73 -23.71
CA THR A 164 -19.98 3.56 -24.15
C THR A 164 -19.99 2.44 -23.12
N MET A 165 -19.93 2.79 -21.83
CA MET A 165 -19.97 1.80 -20.75
C MET A 165 -21.38 1.23 -20.55
N ILE A 166 -22.40 2.09 -20.43
CA ILE A 166 -23.69 1.67 -19.84
C ILE A 166 -24.96 2.02 -20.64
N ALA A 167 -24.90 2.66 -21.82
CA ALA A 167 -26.10 3.02 -22.58
C ALA A 167 -27.01 1.82 -22.85
N SER A 168 -28.33 2.01 -22.71
CA SER A 168 -29.30 0.92 -22.84
C SER A 168 -29.36 0.29 -24.23
N ASN A 169 -29.79 -0.96 -24.31
CA ASN A 169 -29.89 -1.73 -25.56
C ASN A 169 -31.10 -1.39 -26.44
N THR A 170 -31.74 -0.23 -26.25
CA THR A 170 -32.89 0.21 -27.06
C THR A 170 -32.48 0.53 -28.51
N THR A 171 -31.23 0.92 -28.73
CA THR A 171 -30.63 1.14 -30.05
C THR A 171 -29.32 0.38 -30.16
N GLN A 172 -29.27 -0.62 -31.05
CA GLN A 172 -28.11 -1.53 -31.18
C GLN A 172 -26.79 -0.82 -31.57
N ALA A 173 -26.87 0.32 -32.25
CA ALA A 173 -25.69 1.11 -32.64
C ALA A 173 -25.04 1.90 -31.49
N THR A 174 -25.78 2.15 -30.40
CA THR A 174 -25.34 2.94 -29.23
C THR A 174 -25.39 2.13 -27.94
N LYS A 175 -25.47 0.80 -28.03
CA LYS A 175 -25.58 -0.08 -26.85
C LYS A 175 -24.25 -0.11 -26.11
N GLY A 176 -24.25 0.33 -24.85
CA GLY A 176 -23.08 0.24 -23.98
C GLY A 176 -22.70 -1.20 -23.63
N MET A 177 -21.45 -1.42 -23.26
CA MET A 177 -20.90 -2.75 -22.99
C MET A 177 -21.71 -3.48 -21.90
N ALA A 178 -21.93 -2.77 -20.79
CA ALA A 178 -22.68 -3.19 -19.61
C ALA A 178 -24.01 -2.42 -19.55
N TYR A 179 -24.87 -2.61 -20.55
CA TYR A 179 -26.12 -1.87 -20.76
C TYR A 179 -27.19 -1.98 -19.64
N GLN A 180 -26.96 -2.77 -18.58
CA GLN A 180 -27.79 -2.83 -17.37
C GLN A 180 -27.05 -2.40 -16.08
N ALA A 181 -25.78 -2.00 -16.17
CA ALA A 181 -25.04 -1.41 -15.04
C ALA A 181 -25.49 0.02 -14.72
N SER A 182 -25.03 0.54 -13.58
CA SER A 182 -25.06 1.97 -13.25
C SER A 182 -23.67 2.60 -13.40
N ALA A 183 -23.62 3.92 -13.43
CA ALA A 183 -22.38 4.69 -13.39
C ALA A 183 -22.41 5.77 -12.30
N ARG A 184 -21.29 5.93 -11.58
CA ARG A 184 -20.96 7.13 -10.80
C ARG A 184 -19.95 7.95 -11.60
N THR A 185 -20.22 9.23 -11.83
CA THR A 185 -19.47 10.06 -12.79
C THR A 185 -18.98 11.34 -12.12
N PHE A 186 -17.73 11.67 -12.37
CA PHE A 186 -16.93 12.65 -11.63
C PHE A 186 -16.16 13.60 -12.55
N GLU A 187 -15.74 14.76 -12.02
CA GLU A 187 -14.81 15.66 -12.69
C GLU A 187 -13.35 15.30 -12.38
N TRP A 188 -12.44 15.45 -13.33
CA TRP A 188 -11.03 15.03 -13.18
C TRP A 188 -10.17 15.85 -12.19
N THR A 189 -10.75 16.82 -11.45
CA THR A 189 -9.97 17.83 -10.71
C THR A 189 -9.38 17.33 -9.39
N ASP A 190 -10.02 16.33 -8.80
CA ASP A 190 -9.69 15.74 -7.49
C ASP A 190 -9.59 14.19 -7.61
N ASP A 191 -9.31 13.73 -8.83
CA ASP A 191 -9.53 12.36 -9.33
C ASP A 191 -9.00 11.22 -8.45
N LEU A 192 -7.74 11.32 -8.01
CA LEU A 192 -7.07 10.33 -7.18
C LEU A 192 -7.66 10.28 -5.76
N THR A 193 -8.05 11.43 -5.23
CA THR A 193 -8.67 11.58 -3.90
C THR A 193 -10.11 11.04 -3.89
N GLU A 194 -10.84 11.25 -4.98
CA GLU A 194 -12.18 10.69 -5.19
C GLU A 194 -12.13 9.19 -5.49
N ALA A 195 -11.15 8.72 -6.26
CA ALA A 195 -10.92 7.30 -6.48
C ALA A 195 -10.57 6.56 -5.18
N ALA A 196 -9.76 7.17 -4.31
CA ALA A 196 -9.50 6.69 -2.95
C ALA A 196 -10.78 6.66 -2.06
N SER A 197 -11.73 7.57 -2.32
CA SER A 197 -13.05 7.56 -1.66
C SER A 197 -13.93 6.41 -2.17
N GLU A 198 -14.00 6.22 -3.49
CA GLU A 198 -14.80 5.18 -4.13
C GLU A 198 -14.25 3.76 -3.92
N ALA A 199 -12.94 3.62 -3.73
CA ALA A 199 -12.32 2.35 -3.32
C ALA A 199 -12.91 1.84 -2.00
N GLN A 200 -13.10 2.73 -1.02
CA GLN A 200 -13.77 2.44 0.27
C GLN A 200 -15.27 2.13 0.12
N LEU A 201 -15.86 2.42 -1.05
CA LEU A 201 -17.22 2.06 -1.45
C LEU A 201 -17.25 0.84 -2.39
N GLY A 202 -16.20 0.01 -2.37
CA GLY A 202 -16.12 -1.25 -3.10
C GLY A 202 -15.97 -1.09 -4.61
N MET A 203 -15.36 0.00 -5.10
CA MET A 203 -15.07 0.17 -6.52
C MET A 203 -14.19 -0.96 -7.07
N LEU A 204 -14.65 -1.59 -8.16
CA LEU A 204 -13.92 -2.67 -8.86
C LEU A 204 -13.21 -2.18 -10.13
N VAL A 205 -13.85 -1.30 -10.91
CA VAL A 205 -13.32 -0.78 -12.18
C VAL A 205 -13.71 0.69 -12.31
N SER A 206 -12.73 1.53 -12.68
CA SER A 206 -12.96 2.90 -13.14
C SER A 206 -12.47 3.12 -14.56
N ASN A 207 -12.87 4.25 -15.14
CA ASN A 207 -12.43 4.71 -16.44
C ASN A 207 -11.90 6.15 -16.37
N HIS A 208 -10.69 6.36 -16.89
CA HIS A 208 -9.99 7.65 -16.92
C HIS A 208 -9.63 8.00 -18.37
N SER A 209 -10.55 8.71 -19.03
CA SER A 209 -10.51 9.04 -20.46
C SER A 209 -9.81 10.39 -20.74
N TYR A 210 -8.66 10.58 -20.11
CA TYR A 210 -7.87 11.82 -20.16
C TYR A 210 -6.39 11.54 -19.88
N GLY A 211 -5.53 12.49 -20.23
CA GLY A 211 -4.09 12.45 -19.93
C GLY A 211 -3.40 13.73 -20.41
N THR A 212 -2.09 13.80 -20.27
CA THR A 212 -1.30 14.97 -20.69
C THR A 212 -0.95 14.85 -22.18
N PRO A 213 -1.29 15.85 -23.02
CA PRO A 213 -0.82 15.88 -24.40
C PRO A 213 0.68 16.24 -24.44
N ILE A 214 1.43 15.71 -25.41
CA ILE A 214 2.85 16.05 -25.60
C ILE A 214 3.02 17.55 -25.85
N THR A 215 2.15 18.14 -26.68
CA THR A 215 2.17 19.58 -27.00
C THR A 215 0.80 20.20 -26.78
N SER A 216 0.74 21.22 -25.92
CA SER A 216 -0.45 22.03 -25.62
C SER A 216 -0.24 23.46 -26.11
N GLY A 217 -0.83 23.80 -27.26
CA GLY A 217 -0.69 25.12 -27.88
C GLY A 217 0.74 25.37 -28.38
N THR A 218 1.50 26.17 -27.66
CA THR A 218 2.94 26.45 -27.93
C THR A 218 3.89 25.75 -26.96
N ASN A 219 3.35 25.00 -25.99
CA ASN A 219 4.12 24.42 -24.90
C ASN A 219 4.23 22.90 -25.11
N THR A 220 5.44 22.40 -25.32
CA THR A 220 5.75 20.96 -25.29
C THR A 220 6.25 20.58 -23.90
N ILE A 221 5.87 19.40 -23.42
CA ILE A 221 6.36 18.85 -22.13
C ILE A 221 7.86 18.51 -22.19
N PRO A 222 8.58 18.51 -21.06
CA PRO A 222 9.97 18.03 -21.02
C PRO A 222 10.09 16.57 -21.48
N ALA A 223 11.14 16.26 -22.24
CA ALA A 223 11.39 14.91 -22.77
C ALA A 223 11.69 13.86 -21.67
N TRP A 224 12.00 14.28 -20.44
CA TRP A 224 12.13 13.35 -19.31
C TRP A 224 10.77 12.90 -18.73
N TYR A 225 9.66 13.56 -19.08
CA TYR A 225 8.33 13.32 -18.51
C TYR A 225 7.49 12.32 -19.34
N THR A 226 7.85 12.10 -20.60
CA THR A 226 7.39 10.93 -21.37
C THR A 226 8.15 9.69 -20.91
N GLY A 227 7.47 8.53 -20.93
CA GLY A 227 8.00 7.21 -20.56
C GLY A 227 8.22 7.01 -19.05
N ALA A 228 8.62 8.05 -18.34
CA ALA A 228 9.06 8.03 -16.96
C ALA A 228 7.99 7.65 -15.92
N TYR A 229 8.44 6.95 -14.88
CA TYR A 229 7.66 6.67 -13.69
C TYR A 229 7.53 7.92 -12.80
N THR A 230 6.57 8.78 -13.13
CA THR A 230 6.31 10.07 -12.44
C THR A 230 5.66 9.91 -11.04
N PRO A 231 5.55 10.98 -10.23
CA PRO A 231 4.80 10.96 -8.97
C PRO A 231 3.33 10.57 -9.14
N ASP A 232 2.68 10.98 -10.23
CA ASP A 232 1.31 10.58 -10.58
C ASP A 232 1.24 9.05 -10.78
N ALA A 233 2.17 8.46 -11.54
CA ALA A 233 2.27 7.01 -11.69
C ALA A 233 2.46 6.26 -10.35
N ARG A 234 3.34 6.79 -9.47
CA ARG A 234 3.57 6.27 -8.12
C ARG A 234 2.31 6.29 -7.26
N ASP A 235 1.56 7.38 -7.29
CA ASP A 235 0.45 7.59 -6.38
C ASP A 235 -0.82 6.82 -6.81
N TRP A 236 -1.03 6.62 -8.12
CA TRP A 236 -2.00 5.63 -8.63
C TRP A 236 -1.60 4.18 -8.29
N ASP A 237 -0.31 3.83 -8.36
CA ASP A 237 0.16 2.51 -7.95
C ASP A 237 -0.08 2.26 -6.45
N ASN A 238 0.13 3.28 -5.60
CA ASN A 238 -0.15 3.20 -4.17
C ASN A 238 -1.66 3.05 -3.89
N LEU A 239 -2.55 3.75 -4.60
CA LEU A 239 -3.99 3.55 -4.46
C LEU A 239 -4.39 2.11 -4.83
N ALA A 240 -3.85 1.57 -5.94
CA ALA A 240 -4.12 0.20 -6.37
C ALA A 240 -3.58 -0.84 -5.36
N TYR A 241 -2.39 -0.61 -4.80
CA TYR A 241 -1.80 -1.46 -3.76
C TYR A 241 -2.60 -1.44 -2.45
N LEU A 242 -3.11 -0.27 -2.03
CA LEU A 242 -4.02 -0.13 -0.89
C LEU A 242 -5.44 -0.67 -1.16
N SER A 243 -5.79 -0.89 -2.43
CA SER A 243 -7.13 -1.31 -2.87
C SER A 243 -7.11 -2.54 -3.81
N PRO A 244 -6.66 -3.75 -3.40
CA PRO A 244 -6.38 -4.86 -4.32
C PRO A 244 -7.52 -5.43 -5.20
N TYR A 245 -8.77 -4.96 -5.09
CA TYR A 245 -9.86 -5.30 -6.03
C TYR A 245 -10.15 -4.21 -7.07
N TYR A 246 -9.55 -3.03 -6.93
CA TYR A 246 -9.76 -1.88 -7.79
C TYR A 246 -8.76 -1.85 -8.96
N LEU A 247 -9.28 -1.89 -10.20
CA LEU A 247 -8.52 -1.65 -11.42
C LEU A 247 -8.87 -0.30 -12.04
N MET A 248 -7.89 0.60 -12.09
CA MET A 248 -7.93 1.80 -12.93
C MET A 248 -7.72 1.40 -14.38
N VAL A 249 -8.64 1.79 -15.27
CA VAL A 249 -8.47 1.68 -16.73
C VAL A 249 -8.34 3.08 -17.32
N ALA A 250 -7.33 3.30 -18.15
CA ALA A 250 -6.95 4.61 -18.65
C ALA A 250 -6.72 4.63 -20.17
N SER A 251 -7.09 5.72 -20.83
CA SER A 251 -6.75 5.95 -22.25
C SER A 251 -5.25 6.21 -22.43
N ALA A 252 -4.60 5.59 -23.43
CA ALA A 252 -3.15 5.75 -23.65
C ALA A 252 -2.73 7.18 -24.04
N GLY A 253 -3.52 7.88 -24.86
CA GLY A 253 -3.18 9.18 -25.41
C GLY A 253 -3.49 9.26 -26.91
N ASN A 254 -3.58 10.49 -27.43
CA ASN A 254 -3.94 10.77 -28.84
C ASN A 254 -2.76 11.31 -29.67
N ASP A 255 -1.54 11.20 -29.16
CA ASP A 255 -0.34 11.83 -29.73
C ASP A 255 0.45 10.93 -30.68
N GLY A 256 -0.14 9.84 -31.19
CA GLY A 256 0.53 8.87 -32.05
C GLY A 256 1.23 9.45 -33.30
N MET A 257 0.76 10.58 -33.81
CA MET A 257 1.40 11.32 -34.92
C MET A 257 2.27 12.53 -34.49
N VAL A 258 2.25 12.91 -33.21
CA VAL A 258 3.06 13.98 -32.65
C VAL A 258 4.46 13.43 -32.34
N ASN A 259 5.51 14.13 -32.74
CA ASN A 259 6.89 13.71 -32.52
C ASN A 259 7.73 14.90 -32.02
N ASP A 260 7.11 15.72 -31.17
CA ASP A 260 7.67 16.97 -30.65
C ASP A 260 8.55 16.73 -29.40
N ASN A 261 8.50 15.50 -28.83
CA ASN A 261 9.46 15.02 -27.86
C ASN A 261 10.89 15.16 -28.42
N ALA A 262 11.76 15.86 -27.70
CA ALA A 262 13.10 16.19 -28.15
C ALA A 262 14.08 15.02 -28.15
N ASN A 263 13.83 13.97 -27.35
CA ASN A 263 14.74 12.83 -27.20
C ASN A 263 13.99 11.51 -26.86
N PRO A 264 13.09 11.01 -27.73
CA PRO A 264 12.33 9.79 -27.49
C PRO A 264 13.18 8.52 -27.60
N SER A 265 12.87 7.50 -26.78
CA SER A 265 13.56 6.20 -26.76
C SER A 265 13.73 5.52 -28.12
N ALA A 266 12.78 5.76 -29.03
CA ALA A 266 12.92 5.53 -30.47
C ALA A 266 12.02 6.49 -31.26
N PHE A 267 12.37 6.77 -32.53
CA PHE A 267 11.54 7.60 -33.39
C PHE A 267 10.15 6.99 -33.59
N GLY A 268 9.09 7.73 -33.25
CA GLY A 268 7.71 7.26 -33.29
C GLY A 268 7.20 6.61 -32.00
N TYR A 269 8.04 6.48 -30.97
CA TYR A 269 7.74 5.91 -29.66
C TYR A 269 7.81 6.99 -28.56
N ASP A 270 7.68 6.58 -27.31
CA ASP A 270 7.75 7.42 -26.11
C ASP A 270 6.74 8.59 -26.06
N LYS A 271 5.46 8.22 -25.91
CA LYS A 271 4.29 9.12 -25.96
C LYS A 271 3.28 8.90 -24.84
N LEU A 272 3.68 8.15 -23.81
CA LEU A 272 2.91 7.89 -22.60
C LEU A 272 3.53 8.70 -21.46
N ASN A 273 2.71 9.24 -20.57
CA ASN A 273 3.18 10.18 -19.54
C ASN A 273 2.27 10.15 -18.29
N GLY A 274 2.67 10.81 -17.21
CA GLY A 274 1.90 10.83 -15.95
C GLY A 274 1.49 9.42 -15.51
N ASN A 275 0.22 9.23 -15.14
CA ASN A 275 -0.34 7.94 -14.74
C ASN A 275 -0.31 6.83 -15.80
N LYS A 276 0.02 7.09 -17.08
CA LYS A 276 0.17 6.00 -18.06
C LYS A 276 1.38 5.11 -17.75
N ALA A 277 2.38 5.65 -17.07
CA ALA A 277 3.54 4.89 -16.60
C ALA A 277 3.30 4.07 -15.32
N ALA A 278 2.11 4.09 -14.71
CA ALA A 278 1.81 3.29 -13.51
C ALA A 278 1.85 1.77 -13.81
N LYS A 279 2.33 0.94 -12.87
CA LYS A 279 2.42 -0.52 -13.04
C LYS A 279 1.05 -1.20 -12.89
N ASN A 280 0.24 -0.73 -11.94
CA ASN A 280 -0.95 -1.41 -11.45
C ASN A 280 -2.24 -1.07 -12.21
N ASN A 281 -2.23 -0.04 -13.08
CA ASN A 281 -3.36 0.27 -13.95
C ASN A 281 -3.34 -0.52 -15.28
N LEU A 282 -4.39 -0.36 -16.07
CA LEU A 282 -4.51 -0.90 -17.43
C LEU A 282 -4.68 0.24 -18.43
N VAL A 283 -3.64 0.52 -19.20
CA VAL A 283 -3.59 1.56 -20.25
C VAL A 283 -4.03 0.97 -21.58
N VAL A 284 -4.92 1.69 -22.27
CA VAL A 284 -5.65 1.18 -23.44
C VAL A 284 -5.34 1.97 -24.71
N ALA A 285 -4.78 1.27 -25.70
CA ALA A 285 -4.50 1.74 -27.05
C ALA A 285 -5.79 1.81 -27.92
N ASN A 286 -5.78 2.63 -28.97
CA ASN A 286 -6.89 2.79 -29.92
C ASN A 286 -6.62 1.99 -31.22
N ALA A 287 -7.49 1.04 -31.53
CA ALA A 287 -7.54 0.36 -32.81
C ALA A 287 -8.78 0.66 -33.67
N GLU A 288 -8.63 0.45 -34.97
CA GLU A 288 -9.73 0.34 -35.93
C GLU A 288 -10.70 -0.82 -35.60
N ASP A 289 -11.84 -0.88 -36.30
CA ASP A 289 -12.83 -1.94 -36.12
C ASP A 289 -12.24 -3.32 -36.47
N ALA A 290 -12.23 -4.23 -35.49
CA ALA A 290 -11.69 -5.56 -35.69
C ALA A 290 -12.70 -6.48 -36.39
N PHE A 291 -12.23 -7.16 -37.45
CA PHE A 291 -13.05 -8.13 -38.18
C PHE A 291 -13.08 -9.46 -37.42
N VAL A 292 -14.22 -9.74 -36.78
CA VAL A 292 -14.45 -10.91 -35.93
C VAL A 292 -15.60 -11.74 -36.47
N ASN A 293 -15.40 -13.06 -36.59
CA ASN A 293 -16.45 -13.98 -37.09
C ASN A 293 -17.46 -14.39 -36.00
N SER A 294 -18.50 -15.14 -36.40
CA SER A 294 -19.56 -15.65 -35.50
C SER A 294 -19.05 -16.40 -34.27
N ASN A 295 -17.87 -17.01 -34.36
CA ASN A 295 -17.27 -17.84 -33.33
C ASN A 295 -16.32 -17.02 -32.42
N GLY A 296 -16.21 -15.71 -32.64
CA GLY A 296 -15.37 -14.77 -31.89
C GLY A 296 -13.90 -14.73 -32.32
N LYS A 297 -13.50 -15.46 -33.37
CA LYS A 297 -12.13 -15.47 -33.89
C LYS A 297 -11.88 -14.27 -34.80
N LEU A 298 -10.73 -13.62 -34.62
CA LEU A 298 -10.21 -12.57 -35.50
C LEU A 298 -9.95 -13.12 -36.92
N THR A 299 -10.42 -12.44 -37.96
CA THR A 299 -10.25 -12.88 -39.36
C THR A 299 -9.18 -12.11 -40.14
N SER A 300 -8.65 -11.02 -39.58
CA SER A 300 -7.54 -10.24 -40.13
C SER A 300 -6.83 -9.48 -38.99
N PRO A 301 -5.51 -9.24 -39.05
CA PRO A 301 -4.82 -8.44 -38.05
C PRO A 301 -5.55 -7.12 -37.79
N VAL A 302 -5.77 -6.80 -36.52
CA VAL A 302 -6.32 -5.49 -36.14
C VAL A 302 -5.29 -4.40 -36.51
N GLN A 303 -5.77 -3.23 -36.92
CA GLN A 303 -4.89 -2.09 -37.21
C GLN A 303 -4.98 -1.11 -36.05
N ILE A 304 -3.84 -0.67 -35.51
CA ILE A 304 -3.81 0.47 -34.60
C ILE A 304 -4.26 1.73 -35.36
N ASN A 305 -5.03 2.59 -34.71
CA ASN A 305 -5.31 3.91 -35.26
C ASN A 305 -4.09 4.80 -35.04
N THR A 306 -3.75 5.60 -36.06
CA THR A 306 -2.52 6.42 -36.05
C THR A 306 -2.47 7.49 -34.97
N SER A 307 -3.61 7.86 -34.34
CA SER A 307 -3.60 8.76 -33.18
C SER A 307 -3.19 8.07 -31.87
N SER A 308 -3.21 6.75 -31.75
CA SER A 308 -2.91 6.10 -30.46
C SER A 308 -1.47 6.40 -30.04
N SER A 309 -1.26 6.90 -28.82
CA SER A 309 0.09 7.05 -28.26
C SER A 309 0.77 5.68 -28.09
N GLN A 310 2.05 5.61 -28.46
CA GLN A 310 2.96 4.47 -28.25
C GLN A 310 3.72 4.61 -26.93
N GLY A 311 4.03 3.49 -26.26
CA GLY A 311 5.02 3.44 -25.19
C GLY A 311 6.44 3.21 -25.73
N PRO A 312 7.28 2.38 -25.06
CA PRO A 312 7.05 1.70 -23.78
C PRO A 312 7.05 2.70 -22.60
N ALA A 313 7.29 2.23 -21.37
CA ALA A 313 7.86 3.10 -20.33
C ALA A 313 9.40 3.15 -20.47
N ASP A 314 10.07 4.11 -19.82
CA ASP A 314 11.54 4.27 -19.87
C ASP A 314 12.30 2.99 -19.48
N ASP A 315 11.81 2.30 -18.44
CA ASP A 315 12.32 1.02 -17.96
C ASP A 315 11.82 -0.18 -18.78
N LEU A 316 11.48 0.05 -20.06
CA LEU A 316 11.05 -0.93 -21.06
C LEU A 316 9.86 -1.82 -20.68
N ARG A 317 9.06 -1.43 -19.67
CA ARG A 317 7.78 -2.08 -19.36
C ARG A 317 6.81 -1.99 -20.52
N ILE A 318 6.05 -3.06 -20.74
CA ILE A 318 5.09 -3.22 -21.84
C ILE A 318 3.92 -2.26 -21.61
N LYS A 319 3.96 -1.13 -22.31
CA LYS A 319 2.94 -0.08 -22.32
C LYS A 319 2.68 0.40 -23.75
N PRO A 320 1.43 0.71 -24.15
CA PRO A 320 0.18 0.52 -23.40
C PRO A 320 -0.04 -0.96 -23.06
N ASP A 321 -0.82 -1.29 -22.02
CA ASP A 321 -0.95 -2.70 -21.59
C ASP A 321 -1.79 -3.52 -22.57
N ILE A 322 -2.81 -2.92 -23.20
CA ILE A 322 -3.76 -3.63 -24.06
C ILE A 322 -4.35 -2.72 -25.13
N THR A 323 -4.83 -3.31 -26.23
CA THR A 323 -5.59 -2.61 -27.28
C THR A 323 -7.10 -2.76 -27.07
N GLY A 324 -7.82 -1.65 -27.13
CA GLY A 324 -9.26 -1.59 -27.39
C GLY A 324 -9.52 -1.10 -28.82
N ASN A 325 -10.73 -1.30 -29.34
CA ASN A 325 -11.17 -0.53 -30.51
C ASN A 325 -11.39 0.92 -30.06
N GLY A 326 -11.27 1.89 -30.97
CA GLY A 326 -11.24 3.31 -30.59
C GLY A 326 -11.59 4.30 -31.70
N THR A 327 -12.11 3.83 -32.85
CA THR A 327 -12.31 4.66 -34.07
C THR A 327 -13.73 4.59 -34.67
N GLN A 328 -14.37 5.75 -34.84
CA GLN A 328 -15.76 5.99 -35.28
C GLN A 328 -16.95 5.50 -34.38
N LEU A 329 -16.87 5.61 -33.04
CA LEU A 329 -17.97 5.20 -32.11
C LEU A 329 -19.24 6.03 -32.23
N THR A 330 -20.37 5.41 -32.49
CA THR A 330 -21.67 6.06 -32.21
C THR A 330 -22.09 5.78 -30.76
N SER A 331 -22.22 6.83 -29.94
CA SER A 331 -22.68 6.73 -28.53
C SER A 331 -23.58 7.93 -28.17
N CYS A 332 -23.93 8.04 -26.88
CA CYS A 332 -24.73 9.11 -26.29
C CYS A 332 -24.19 10.51 -26.63
N GLY A 333 -25.04 11.42 -27.12
CA GLY A 333 -24.68 12.81 -27.39
C GLY A 333 -25.15 13.78 -26.29
N SER A 334 -24.45 14.89 -26.09
CA SER A 334 -24.83 15.89 -25.07
C SER A 334 -25.77 17.00 -25.55
N SER A 335 -26.13 17.08 -26.83
CA SER A 335 -26.98 18.17 -27.36
C SER A 335 -28.47 18.04 -27.01
N SER A 336 -28.98 16.83 -26.78
CA SER A 336 -30.36 16.59 -26.32
C SER A 336 -30.49 15.23 -25.63
N ASN A 337 -31.63 14.94 -24.99
CA ASN A 337 -31.85 13.66 -24.31
C ASN A 337 -31.98 12.45 -25.26
N ALA A 338 -32.02 12.67 -26.58
CA ALA A 338 -32.05 11.63 -27.60
C ALA A 338 -30.91 11.80 -28.63
N ALA A 339 -29.93 12.65 -28.36
CA ALA A 339 -28.81 12.88 -29.27
C ALA A 339 -27.88 11.66 -29.33
N THR A 340 -27.22 11.49 -30.47
CA THR A 340 -26.07 10.59 -30.62
C THR A 340 -24.91 11.36 -31.23
N ALA A 341 -23.69 10.89 -31.04
CA ALA A 341 -22.48 11.52 -31.58
C ALA A 341 -21.42 10.48 -31.96
N THR A 342 -20.55 10.87 -32.90
CA THR A 342 -19.47 10.03 -33.43
C THR A 342 -18.13 10.77 -33.40
N LEU A 343 -17.10 10.10 -32.88
CA LEU A 343 -15.80 10.66 -32.45
C LEU A 343 -14.65 9.69 -32.87
N THR A 344 -13.35 9.96 -32.57
CA THR A 344 -12.19 9.01 -32.72
C THR A 344 -11.01 9.27 -31.76
N GLY A 345 -10.46 8.23 -31.09
CA GLY A 345 -9.29 8.32 -30.19
C GLY A 345 -9.30 7.33 -29.01
N THR A 346 -8.34 7.40 -28.07
CA THR A 346 -8.25 6.42 -26.96
C THR A 346 -9.36 6.49 -25.89
N SER A 347 -10.15 7.56 -25.81
CA SER A 347 -11.07 7.79 -24.69
C SER A 347 -12.35 6.98 -24.71
N MET A 348 -12.73 6.36 -25.83
CA MET A 348 -13.76 5.33 -25.76
C MET A 348 -13.24 3.90 -25.92
N ALA A 349 -11.96 3.73 -26.26
CA ALA A 349 -11.23 2.47 -26.12
C ALA A 349 -11.11 2.09 -24.63
N SER A 350 -10.73 3.04 -23.78
CA SER A 350 -10.70 2.87 -22.32
C SER A 350 -12.04 2.37 -21.73
N PRO A 351 -13.21 3.01 -21.94
CA PRO A 351 -14.52 2.55 -21.46
C PRO A 351 -15.09 1.37 -22.26
N ASN A 352 -14.65 1.13 -23.49
CA ASN A 352 -14.91 -0.12 -24.21
C ASN A 352 -14.29 -1.29 -23.45
N VAL A 353 -13.01 -1.17 -23.08
CA VAL A 353 -12.30 -2.15 -22.25
C VAL A 353 -12.93 -2.20 -20.86
N ALA A 354 -12.97 -1.11 -20.09
CA ALA A 354 -13.48 -1.07 -18.72
C ALA A 354 -14.95 -1.55 -18.59
N GLY A 355 -15.82 -1.12 -19.49
CA GLY A 355 -17.22 -1.56 -19.58
C GLY A 355 -17.38 -3.03 -19.99
N THR A 356 -16.34 -3.64 -20.55
CA THR A 356 -16.28 -5.08 -20.85
C THR A 356 -15.66 -5.87 -19.70
N LEU A 357 -14.62 -5.34 -19.05
CA LEU A 357 -13.96 -5.97 -17.89
C LEU A 357 -14.89 -6.08 -16.68
N ILE A 358 -15.81 -5.13 -16.48
CA ILE A 358 -16.83 -5.24 -15.43
C ILE A 358 -17.79 -6.42 -15.66
N LEU A 359 -17.96 -6.90 -16.90
CA LEU A 359 -18.71 -8.14 -17.19
C LEU A 359 -17.92 -9.39 -16.83
N LEU A 360 -16.59 -9.36 -16.89
CA LEU A 360 -15.75 -10.47 -16.41
C LEU A 360 -15.78 -10.56 -14.88
N GLN A 361 -15.82 -9.42 -14.17
CA GLN A 361 -16.10 -9.38 -12.74
C GLN A 361 -17.50 -9.95 -12.41
N GLN A 362 -18.52 -9.60 -13.20
CA GLN A 362 -19.85 -10.20 -13.08
C GLN A 362 -19.83 -11.72 -13.33
N HIS A 363 -19.04 -12.19 -14.29
CA HIS A 363 -18.89 -13.61 -14.61
C HIS A 363 -18.20 -14.40 -13.50
N GLN A 364 -17.10 -13.89 -12.96
CA GLN A 364 -16.45 -14.48 -11.79
C GLN A 364 -17.43 -14.57 -10.61
N LYS A 365 -18.19 -13.50 -10.34
CA LYS A 365 -19.20 -13.46 -9.28
C LYS A 365 -20.26 -14.56 -9.45
N ASN A 366 -20.70 -14.83 -10.68
CA ASN A 366 -21.63 -15.91 -11.01
C ASN A 366 -21.02 -17.32 -10.87
N LEU A 367 -19.70 -17.46 -11.02
CA LEU A 367 -18.99 -18.75 -10.95
C LEU A 367 -18.51 -19.12 -9.54
N THR A 368 -18.07 -18.15 -8.73
CA THR A 368 -17.32 -18.37 -7.47
C THR A 368 -17.84 -17.56 -6.28
N SER A 369 -18.97 -16.86 -6.42
CA SER A 369 -19.53 -15.94 -5.41
C SER A 369 -18.60 -14.78 -4.99
N SER A 370 -17.46 -14.61 -5.66
CA SER A 370 -16.36 -13.69 -5.32
C SER A 370 -16.02 -12.80 -6.51
N TYR A 371 -15.30 -11.71 -6.28
CA TYR A 371 -14.71 -10.89 -7.36
C TYR A 371 -13.22 -11.25 -7.53
N MET A 372 -12.65 -10.92 -8.69
CA MET A 372 -11.22 -11.02 -8.98
C MET A 372 -10.47 -9.82 -8.39
N ARG A 373 -9.25 -10.03 -7.88
CA ARG A 373 -8.30 -8.93 -7.62
C ARG A 373 -7.98 -8.15 -8.91
N SER A 374 -7.55 -6.91 -8.78
CA SER A 374 -7.24 -6.04 -9.92
C SER A 374 -6.12 -6.62 -10.81
N ALA A 375 -5.06 -7.15 -10.20
CA ALA A 375 -4.01 -7.92 -10.89
C ALA A 375 -4.59 -9.09 -11.72
N THR A 376 -5.50 -9.88 -11.15
CA THR A 376 -6.13 -11.02 -11.84
C THR A 376 -6.96 -10.57 -13.05
N LEU A 377 -7.68 -9.45 -12.93
CA LEU A 377 -8.47 -8.88 -14.02
C LEU A 377 -7.58 -8.29 -15.12
N LYS A 378 -6.51 -7.58 -14.75
CA LYS A 378 -5.48 -7.03 -15.66
C LYS A 378 -4.77 -8.17 -16.41
N GLY A 379 -4.25 -9.15 -15.67
CA GLY A 379 -3.57 -10.33 -16.19
C GLY A 379 -4.47 -11.18 -17.08
N LEU A 380 -5.75 -11.38 -16.74
CA LEU A 380 -6.68 -12.14 -17.59
C LEU A 380 -6.94 -11.42 -18.92
N ALA A 381 -7.08 -10.10 -18.89
CA ALA A 381 -7.27 -9.29 -20.09
C ALA A 381 -6.05 -9.42 -21.03
N CYS A 382 -4.83 -9.34 -20.49
CA CYS A 382 -3.58 -9.44 -21.25
C CYS A 382 -3.30 -10.88 -21.74
N HIS A 383 -3.43 -11.89 -20.87
CA HIS A 383 -3.19 -13.31 -21.18
C HIS A 383 -4.13 -13.87 -22.25
N THR A 384 -5.33 -13.30 -22.40
CA THR A 384 -6.34 -13.79 -23.33
C THR A 384 -6.57 -12.90 -24.54
N ALA A 385 -5.80 -11.80 -24.69
CA ALA A 385 -5.87 -10.93 -25.85
C ALA A 385 -5.49 -11.67 -27.15
N ASP A 386 -6.02 -11.19 -28.27
CA ASP A 386 -5.57 -11.61 -29.59
C ASP A 386 -4.37 -10.75 -30.00
N ASP A 387 -3.22 -11.39 -30.19
CA ASP A 387 -1.96 -10.80 -30.63
C ASP A 387 -2.14 -9.98 -31.95
N GLY A 388 -1.40 -8.88 -32.06
CA GLY A 388 -1.54 -7.90 -33.14
C GLY A 388 -0.30 -7.03 -33.27
N GLY A 389 0.14 -6.79 -34.50
CA GLY A 389 1.45 -6.21 -34.77
C GLY A 389 2.48 -7.30 -35.06
N ASN A 390 3.61 -7.26 -34.36
CA ASN A 390 4.63 -8.31 -34.40
C ASN A 390 4.27 -9.45 -33.43
N PRO A 391 4.90 -10.65 -33.53
CA PRO A 391 4.60 -11.75 -32.61
C PRO A 391 5.10 -11.47 -31.18
N GLY A 392 4.20 -11.52 -30.21
CA GLY A 392 4.49 -11.16 -28.82
C GLY A 392 4.22 -9.68 -28.51
N PRO A 393 4.32 -9.27 -27.24
CA PRO A 393 3.94 -7.92 -26.82
C PRO A 393 4.82 -6.84 -27.47
N ASP A 394 4.23 -5.69 -27.81
CA ASP A 394 4.97 -4.53 -28.33
C ASP A 394 4.47 -3.19 -27.75
N ALA A 395 5.23 -2.12 -27.99
CA ALA A 395 4.96 -0.77 -27.49
C ALA A 395 3.82 -0.02 -28.21
N ILE A 396 3.10 -0.69 -29.12
CA ILE A 396 2.01 -0.14 -29.93
C ILE A 396 0.67 -0.76 -29.54
N TYR A 397 0.61 -2.10 -29.49
CA TYR A 397 -0.59 -2.88 -29.20
C TYR A 397 -0.65 -3.38 -27.75
N GLY A 398 0.48 -3.34 -27.03
CA GLY A 398 0.61 -3.96 -25.71
C GLY A 398 0.61 -5.48 -25.81
N TRP A 399 -0.16 -6.13 -24.94
CA TRP A 399 -0.43 -7.56 -25.04
C TRP A 399 -1.45 -7.94 -26.15
N GLY A 400 -1.88 -6.98 -26.99
CA GLY A 400 -2.81 -7.21 -28.10
C GLY A 400 -4.26 -6.76 -27.83
N LEU A 401 -5.18 -7.16 -28.70
CA LEU A 401 -6.59 -6.76 -28.67
C LEU A 401 -7.39 -7.58 -27.65
N LEU A 402 -8.06 -6.91 -26.70
CA LEU A 402 -8.91 -7.57 -25.68
C LEU A 402 -9.91 -8.56 -26.31
N ASN A 403 -9.76 -9.85 -26.00
CA ASN A 403 -10.72 -10.87 -26.41
C ASN A 403 -11.51 -11.38 -25.19
N ALA A 404 -12.53 -10.61 -24.80
CA ALA A 404 -13.33 -10.92 -23.61
C ALA A 404 -14.09 -12.26 -23.71
N LYS A 405 -14.28 -12.79 -24.93
CA LYS A 405 -14.82 -14.15 -25.14
C LYS A 405 -13.83 -15.19 -24.62
N LYS A 406 -12.55 -15.13 -25.04
CA LYS A 406 -11.48 -16.02 -24.55
C LYS A 406 -11.30 -15.86 -23.03
N ALA A 407 -11.39 -14.64 -22.50
CA ALA A 407 -11.38 -14.38 -21.06
C ALA A 407 -12.52 -15.10 -20.31
N ALA A 408 -13.76 -14.96 -20.78
CA ALA A 408 -14.93 -15.62 -20.18
C ALA A 408 -14.87 -17.15 -20.31
N GLU A 409 -14.37 -17.67 -21.44
CA GLU A 409 -14.13 -19.12 -21.64
C GLU A 409 -13.07 -19.66 -20.66
N THR A 410 -12.00 -18.90 -20.43
CA THR A 410 -10.92 -19.21 -19.47
C THR A 410 -11.42 -19.23 -18.02
N LEU A 411 -12.27 -18.29 -17.61
CA LEU A 411 -12.91 -18.35 -16.29
C LEU A 411 -13.87 -19.55 -16.16
N THR A 412 -14.66 -19.84 -17.21
CA THR A 412 -15.65 -20.93 -17.20
C THR A 412 -14.99 -22.32 -17.12
N GLY A 413 -13.86 -22.47 -17.82
CA GLY A 413 -13.11 -23.71 -17.99
C GLY A 413 -11.98 -23.94 -16.99
N ASN A 414 -11.86 -23.12 -15.94
CA ASN A 414 -10.82 -23.23 -14.91
C ASN A 414 -10.77 -24.65 -14.29
N GLY A 415 -9.56 -25.23 -14.31
CA GLY A 415 -9.19 -26.59 -13.96
C GLY A 415 -9.48 -27.65 -15.04
N LEU A 416 -10.18 -27.31 -16.14
CA LEU A 416 -10.46 -28.25 -17.23
C LEU A 416 -9.60 -27.97 -18.48
N ASN A 417 -9.71 -26.78 -19.07
CA ASN A 417 -8.97 -26.40 -20.29
C ASN A 417 -8.08 -25.16 -20.09
N SER A 418 -8.05 -24.68 -18.85
CA SER A 418 -7.39 -23.46 -18.39
C SER A 418 -7.16 -23.55 -16.88
N TRP A 419 -6.30 -22.72 -16.33
CA TRP A 419 -6.09 -22.56 -14.90
C TRP A 419 -6.15 -21.07 -14.55
N VAL A 420 -6.87 -20.72 -13.49
CA VAL A 420 -6.85 -19.38 -12.89
C VAL A 420 -6.80 -19.55 -11.38
N SER A 421 -5.78 -19.01 -10.72
CA SER A 421 -5.69 -18.97 -9.26
C SER A 421 -5.10 -17.65 -8.75
N GLU A 422 -5.43 -17.34 -7.50
CA GLU A 422 -4.96 -16.16 -6.77
C GLU A 422 -4.10 -16.63 -5.60
N GLU A 423 -2.79 -16.54 -5.77
CA GLU A 423 -1.79 -17.11 -4.88
C GLU A 423 -1.14 -16.04 -3.99
N ASN A 424 -0.26 -16.49 -3.08
CA ASN A 424 0.62 -15.65 -2.26
C ASN A 424 2.00 -16.33 -2.18
N LEU A 425 3.07 -15.60 -2.49
CA LEU A 425 4.45 -16.09 -2.39
C LEU A 425 5.12 -15.47 -1.16
N LEU A 426 5.59 -16.29 -0.23
CA LEU A 426 6.32 -15.85 0.96
C LEU A 426 7.82 -15.67 0.64
N GLN A 427 8.53 -14.91 1.48
CA GLN A 427 9.98 -14.76 1.39
C GLN A 427 10.70 -16.13 1.33
N SER A 428 11.60 -16.27 0.34
CA SER A 428 12.37 -17.48 0.03
C SER A 428 11.52 -18.70 -0.40
N GLN A 429 10.25 -18.51 -0.75
CA GLN A 429 9.39 -19.56 -1.27
C GLN A 429 9.51 -19.72 -2.79
N SER A 430 9.32 -20.94 -3.27
CA SER A 430 8.96 -21.24 -4.66
C SER A 430 7.59 -21.92 -4.69
N TYR A 431 6.78 -21.58 -5.69
CA TYR A 431 5.52 -22.25 -6.01
C TYR A 431 5.70 -23.05 -7.31
N SER A 432 5.09 -24.22 -7.44
CA SER A 432 5.12 -24.99 -8.69
C SER A 432 3.85 -25.82 -8.89
N ILE A 433 3.37 -25.89 -10.13
CA ILE A 433 2.31 -26.80 -10.58
C ILE A 433 2.73 -27.56 -11.84
N THR A 434 2.32 -28.81 -11.94
CA THR A 434 2.40 -29.57 -13.20
C THR A 434 1.09 -29.38 -13.96
N VAL A 435 1.17 -28.99 -15.23
CA VAL A 435 0.03 -28.89 -16.13
C VAL A 435 0.23 -29.77 -17.36
N LYS A 436 -0.85 -30.35 -17.87
CA LYS A 436 -0.87 -31.17 -19.07
C LYS A 436 -1.38 -30.33 -20.24
N SER A 437 -0.54 -30.11 -21.25
CA SER A 437 -0.96 -29.41 -22.46
C SER A 437 -1.91 -30.27 -23.30
N SER A 438 -2.91 -29.62 -23.89
CA SER A 438 -3.79 -30.20 -24.91
C SER A 438 -3.02 -30.72 -26.12
N GLY A 439 -1.94 -30.03 -26.51
CA GLY A 439 -1.17 -30.30 -27.72
C GLY A 439 -1.82 -29.80 -29.02
N THR A 440 -3.01 -29.20 -28.98
CA THR A 440 -3.72 -28.66 -30.16
C THR A 440 -3.72 -27.13 -30.23
N GLU A 441 -3.50 -26.47 -29.09
CA GLU A 441 -3.43 -25.02 -28.94
C GLU A 441 -2.07 -24.66 -28.29
N PRO A 442 -1.56 -23.43 -28.45
CA PRO A 442 -0.40 -22.93 -27.70
C PRO A 442 -0.62 -23.07 -26.19
N LEU A 443 0.42 -23.52 -25.47
CA LEU A 443 0.44 -23.46 -24.01
C LEU A 443 0.92 -22.05 -23.62
N ILE A 444 0.08 -21.31 -22.91
CA ILE A 444 0.38 -19.98 -22.40
C ILE A 444 0.31 -20.04 -20.87
N ALA A 445 1.30 -19.49 -20.17
CA ALA A 445 1.28 -19.32 -18.72
C ALA A 445 1.69 -17.89 -18.36
N SER A 446 0.94 -17.24 -17.47
CA SER A 446 1.22 -15.87 -17.00
C SER A 446 1.11 -15.74 -15.49
N ILE A 447 1.97 -14.90 -14.92
CA ILE A 447 1.75 -14.29 -13.61
C ILE A 447 1.42 -12.80 -13.76
N SER A 448 0.71 -12.25 -12.77
CA SER A 448 0.38 -10.82 -12.70
C SER A 448 0.21 -10.41 -11.23
N TRP A 449 0.73 -9.26 -10.83
CA TRP A 449 0.63 -8.79 -9.44
C TRP A 449 0.43 -7.29 -9.30
N THR A 450 -0.22 -6.90 -8.21
CA THR A 450 -0.28 -5.51 -7.76
C THR A 450 1.00 -5.26 -6.95
N ASP A 451 1.95 -4.55 -7.55
CA ASP A 451 3.25 -4.26 -6.94
C ASP A 451 3.17 -3.02 -6.03
N LEU A 452 4.16 -2.83 -5.18
CA LEU A 452 4.28 -1.62 -4.35
C LEU A 452 4.59 -0.38 -5.21
N PRO A 453 4.23 0.84 -4.79
CA PRO A 453 4.66 2.06 -5.47
C PRO A 453 6.19 2.15 -5.57
N GLY A 454 6.70 2.44 -6.77
CA GLY A 454 8.13 2.56 -7.06
C GLY A 454 8.73 3.91 -6.65
N ILE A 455 10.03 4.08 -6.91
CA ILE A 455 10.71 5.37 -6.71
C ILE A 455 10.45 6.25 -7.94
N ALA A 456 9.72 7.35 -7.76
CA ALA A 456 9.39 8.29 -8.85
C ALA A 456 10.63 9.01 -9.41
N ASN A 457 10.61 9.34 -10.70
CA ASN A 457 11.46 10.34 -11.34
C ASN A 457 10.86 11.74 -11.06
N LEU A 458 11.68 12.67 -10.57
CA LEU A 458 11.30 14.04 -10.20
C LEU A 458 11.88 15.09 -11.18
N GLY A 459 12.30 14.67 -12.38
CA GLY A 459 13.13 15.50 -13.26
C GLY A 459 14.60 15.57 -12.81
N ASP A 460 14.97 14.70 -11.88
CA ASP A 460 16.31 14.54 -11.31
C ASP A 460 17.17 13.50 -12.07
N ARG A 461 16.55 12.77 -12.99
CA ARG A 461 17.15 11.69 -13.79
C ARG A 461 17.30 12.07 -15.27
N PRO A 462 18.21 11.41 -16.01
CA PRO A 462 18.28 11.57 -17.47
C PRO A 462 16.98 11.17 -18.18
N GLU A 463 16.79 11.68 -19.38
CA GLU A 463 15.73 11.29 -20.30
C GLU A 463 15.90 9.80 -20.68
N ASN A 464 14.81 9.03 -20.69
CA ASN A 464 14.81 7.57 -20.93
C ASN A 464 15.62 6.77 -19.87
N ASP A 465 15.43 7.04 -18.57
CA ASP A 465 16.15 6.34 -17.49
C ASP A 465 15.65 4.89 -17.32
N PRO A 466 16.48 3.86 -17.60
CA PRO A 466 16.06 2.46 -17.58
C PRO A 466 15.94 1.86 -16.17
N THR A 467 16.03 2.66 -15.10
CA THR A 467 15.91 2.20 -13.71
C THR A 467 14.52 1.62 -13.45
N PRO A 468 14.38 0.31 -13.14
CA PRO A 468 13.08 -0.33 -12.98
C PRO A 468 12.22 0.35 -11.91
N ALA A 469 10.96 0.62 -12.25
CA ALA A 469 9.96 1.05 -11.29
C ALA A 469 9.51 -0.12 -10.38
N LEU A 470 9.76 -1.37 -10.78
CA LEU A 470 9.39 -2.60 -10.09
C LEU A 470 10.06 -2.72 -8.71
N ILE A 471 9.31 -3.19 -7.70
CA ILE A 471 9.78 -3.36 -6.32
C ILE A 471 9.87 -4.84 -5.95
N ASN A 472 8.76 -5.59 -6.07
CA ASN A 472 8.77 -7.05 -5.87
C ASN A 472 8.92 -7.76 -7.22
N ASP A 473 10.14 -8.20 -7.52
CA ASP A 473 10.54 -8.93 -8.73
C ASP A 473 10.19 -10.43 -8.60
N LEU A 474 9.20 -10.89 -9.39
CA LEU A 474 8.72 -12.28 -9.46
C LEU A 474 9.07 -12.89 -10.82
N ASP A 475 9.55 -14.14 -10.81
CA ASP A 475 9.85 -14.92 -12.02
C ASP A 475 8.80 -16.02 -12.25
N ILE A 476 8.23 -16.15 -13.45
CA ILE A 476 7.62 -17.37 -13.98
C ILE A 476 8.56 -18.05 -14.97
N ARG A 477 8.79 -19.35 -14.78
CA ARG A 477 9.48 -20.20 -15.77
C ARG A 477 8.66 -21.47 -16.01
N VAL A 478 8.59 -21.91 -17.27
CA VAL A 478 7.96 -23.18 -17.64
C VAL A 478 9.04 -24.17 -18.06
N THR A 479 9.00 -25.40 -17.56
CA THR A 479 10.05 -26.40 -17.81
C THR A 479 9.49 -27.74 -18.29
N LYS A 480 10.26 -28.43 -19.13
CA LYS A 480 9.98 -29.79 -19.65
C LYS A 480 11.28 -30.46 -20.06
N ASN A 481 11.54 -31.68 -19.57
CA ASN A 481 12.71 -32.49 -19.94
C ASN A 481 14.08 -31.77 -19.85
N GLY A 482 14.23 -30.82 -18.92
CA GLY A 482 15.44 -30.01 -18.77
C GLY A 482 15.53 -28.77 -19.68
N GLN A 483 14.59 -28.57 -20.60
CA GLN A 483 14.41 -27.29 -21.30
C GLN A 483 13.60 -26.33 -20.41
N THR A 484 14.08 -25.09 -20.32
CA THR A 484 13.38 -23.95 -19.73
C THR A 484 12.82 -23.06 -20.84
N TYR A 485 11.63 -22.51 -20.62
CA TYR A 485 10.99 -21.49 -21.44
C TYR A 485 10.81 -20.24 -20.58
N PHE A 486 11.28 -19.11 -21.11
CA PHE A 486 11.31 -17.81 -20.44
C PHE A 486 10.12 -16.93 -20.85
N PRO A 487 9.77 -15.93 -20.02
CA PRO A 487 8.68 -15.02 -20.31
C PRO A 487 9.06 -14.00 -21.39
N TRP A 488 8.05 -13.36 -21.97
CA TRP A 488 8.24 -12.23 -22.87
C TRP A 488 8.76 -10.99 -22.13
N ARG A 489 9.71 -10.30 -22.77
CA ARG A 489 10.22 -8.98 -22.39
C ARG A 489 10.55 -8.15 -23.63
N LEU A 490 10.57 -6.83 -23.49
CA LEU A 490 11.14 -5.94 -24.50
C LEU A 490 12.68 -5.90 -24.40
N ILE A 491 13.32 -5.51 -25.51
CA ILE A 491 14.78 -5.25 -25.61
C ILE A 491 15.08 -3.82 -26.06
N SER A 492 14.14 -3.17 -26.74
CA SER A 492 14.09 -1.74 -27.04
C SER A 492 12.63 -1.34 -27.24
N ALA A 493 12.37 -0.06 -27.52
CA ALA A 493 11.03 0.41 -27.86
C ALA A 493 10.51 -0.08 -29.22
N ALA A 494 11.40 -0.40 -30.17
CA ALA A 494 11.07 -0.61 -31.58
C ALA A 494 11.39 -2.01 -32.13
N ASP A 495 12.18 -2.82 -31.40
CA ASP A 495 12.46 -4.22 -31.73
C ASP A 495 11.36 -5.15 -31.19
N ASN A 496 11.23 -6.33 -31.79
CA ASN A 496 10.32 -7.36 -31.29
C ASN A 496 10.72 -7.83 -29.88
N ALA A 497 9.71 -8.19 -29.07
CA ALA A 497 9.93 -8.87 -27.81
C ALA A 497 10.68 -10.21 -27.98
N VAL A 498 11.25 -10.72 -26.89
CA VAL A 498 12.02 -11.97 -26.83
C VAL A 498 11.64 -12.83 -25.61
N GLN A 499 11.90 -14.14 -25.69
CA GLN A 499 11.71 -15.14 -24.63
C GLN A 499 13.05 -15.85 -24.30
N ASP A 500 14.09 -15.08 -23.96
CA ASP A 500 15.48 -15.55 -23.79
C ASP A 500 15.97 -15.58 -22.34
N GLN A 501 15.40 -14.75 -21.45
CA GLN A 501 15.69 -14.63 -20.03
C GLN A 501 14.45 -14.10 -19.28
N ASP A 502 14.52 -13.99 -17.96
CA ASP A 502 13.44 -13.43 -17.10
C ASP A 502 13.09 -11.97 -17.48
N ASN A 503 11.88 -11.52 -17.14
CA ASN A 503 11.49 -10.11 -17.25
C ASN A 503 11.59 -9.44 -15.87
N ASN A 504 12.57 -8.54 -15.71
CA ASN A 504 12.87 -7.88 -14.44
C ASN A 504 12.24 -6.48 -14.29
N VAL A 505 11.22 -6.15 -15.11
CA VAL A 505 10.59 -4.82 -15.14
C VAL A 505 9.06 -4.87 -15.10
N ASP A 506 8.42 -5.80 -15.80
CA ASP A 506 6.96 -5.87 -15.85
C ASP A 506 6.34 -6.58 -14.63
N ASN A 507 5.21 -6.07 -14.14
CA ASN A 507 4.35 -6.76 -13.15
C ASN A 507 3.34 -7.73 -13.81
N ILE A 508 3.58 -8.08 -15.08
CA ILE A 508 2.92 -9.14 -15.84
C ILE A 508 3.99 -9.86 -16.64
N GLU A 509 4.20 -11.15 -16.36
CA GLU A 509 5.03 -12.01 -17.19
C GLU A 509 4.17 -13.02 -17.96
N GLN A 510 4.57 -13.38 -19.17
CA GLN A 510 3.90 -14.41 -19.97
C GLN A 510 4.92 -15.31 -20.69
N VAL A 511 4.86 -16.61 -20.45
CA VAL A 511 5.55 -17.64 -21.22
C VAL A 511 4.60 -18.20 -22.28
N LEU A 512 4.93 -18.02 -23.56
CA LEU A 512 4.26 -18.67 -24.68
C LEU A 512 5.05 -19.90 -25.15
N ILE A 513 4.34 -21.00 -25.44
CA ILE A 513 4.87 -22.19 -26.11
C ILE A 513 3.92 -22.56 -27.25
N ASN A 514 4.26 -22.10 -28.46
CA ASN A 514 3.40 -22.20 -29.65
C ASN A 514 3.03 -23.64 -30.06
N ASN A 515 3.94 -24.61 -29.91
CA ASN A 515 3.76 -26.00 -30.33
C ASN A 515 4.16 -26.96 -29.19
N PRO A 516 3.34 -27.07 -28.12
CA PRO A 516 3.74 -27.81 -26.92
C PRO A 516 3.68 -29.35 -27.09
N GLY A 517 2.78 -29.82 -27.96
CA GLY A 517 2.38 -31.22 -28.05
C GLY A 517 1.66 -31.70 -26.77
N THR A 518 1.02 -32.86 -26.83
CA THR A 518 0.33 -33.42 -25.66
C THR A 518 1.38 -33.96 -24.69
N SER A 519 1.65 -33.21 -23.61
CA SER A 519 2.72 -33.49 -22.65
C SER A 519 2.49 -32.74 -21.34
N GLU A 520 3.14 -33.20 -20.28
CA GLU A 520 3.24 -32.45 -19.03
C GLU A 520 4.35 -31.38 -19.10
N TYR A 521 4.12 -30.29 -18.39
CA TYR A 521 4.99 -29.13 -18.22
C TYR A 521 4.92 -28.70 -16.75
N VAL A 522 6.06 -28.35 -16.14
CA VAL A 522 6.09 -27.78 -14.78
C VAL A 522 6.21 -26.27 -14.90
N ILE A 523 5.21 -25.55 -14.39
CA ILE A 523 5.22 -24.10 -14.22
C ILE A 523 5.74 -23.83 -12.81
N THR A 524 6.79 -23.02 -12.70
CA THR A 524 7.41 -22.61 -11.44
C THR A 524 7.36 -21.09 -11.33
N VAL A 525 7.03 -20.60 -10.13
CA VAL A 525 7.08 -19.19 -9.76
C VAL A 525 8.08 -19.01 -8.61
N THR A 526 9.00 -18.08 -8.76
CA THR A 526 10.00 -17.66 -7.76
C THR A 526 10.01 -16.14 -7.60
N HIS A 527 10.87 -15.62 -6.73
CA HIS A 527 11.15 -14.19 -6.65
C HIS A 527 12.64 -13.94 -6.49
N LYS A 528 13.08 -12.71 -6.78
CA LYS A 528 14.44 -12.23 -6.48
C LYS A 528 14.44 -11.38 -5.21
N GLY A 529 15.63 -11.10 -4.68
CA GLY A 529 15.84 -10.20 -3.54
C GLY A 529 15.05 -10.56 -2.27
N ASN A 530 14.62 -9.53 -1.56
CA ASN A 530 13.71 -9.64 -0.42
C ASN A 530 12.36 -9.01 -0.80
N LEU A 531 11.26 -9.75 -0.64
CA LEU A 531 9.92 -9.23 -0.86
C LEU A 531 9.60 -8.15 0.17
N VAL A 532 9.30 -6.94 -0.27
CA VAL A 532 8.90 -5.83 0.59
C VAL A 532 7.53 -6.15 1.18
N GLY A 533 7.46 -6.23 2.52
CA GLY A 533 6.29 -6.77 3.25
C GLY A 533 6.40 -8.26 3.60
N GLY A 534 7.44 -8.96 3.12
CA GLY A 534 7.70 -10.38 3.42
C GLY A 534 6.89 -11.40 2.62
N ASN A 535 5.95 -10.93 1.79
CA ASN A 535 5.23 -11.72 0.79
C ASN A 535 4.80 -10.86 -0.41
N GLN A 536 4.39 -11.51 -1.50
CA GLN A 536 3.72 -10.87 -2.63
C GLN A 536 2.53 -11.72 -3.09
N LYS A 537 1.36 -11.10 -3.16
CA LYS A 537 0.14 -11.71 -3.74
C LYS A 537 0.18 -11.56 -5.26
N TYR A 538 0.06 -12.67 -5.98
CA TYR A 538 0.12 -12.73 -7.44
C TYR A 538 -0.93 -13.69 -7.99
N SER A 539 -1.30 -13.55 -9.25
CA SER A 539 -2.35 -14.35 -9.89
C SER A 539 -1.78 -15.14 -11.07
N LEU A 540 -2.01 -16.45 -11.09
CA LEU A 540 -1.51 -17.39 -12.09
C LEU A 540 -2.62 -17.76 -13.08
N ILE A 541 -2.34 -17.59 -14.37
CA ILE A 541 -3.29 -17.81 -15.46
C ILE A 541 -2.63 -18.71 -16.51
N VAL A 542 -3.30 -19.79 -16.90
CA VAL A 542 -2.77 -20.77 -17.87
C VAL A 542 -3.85 -21.16 -18.87
N THR A 543 -3.52 -21.23 -20.16
CA THR A 543 -4.41 -21.73 -21.22
C THR A 543 -3.66 -22.68 -22.17
N GLY A 544 -4.41 -23.47 -22.96
CA GLY A 544 -3.84 -24.52 -23.80
C GLY A 544 -3.61 -25.86 -23.09
N VAL A 545 -4.16 -26.00 -21.87
CA VAL A 545 -4.08 -27.21 -21.02
C VAL A 545 -5.31 -28.10 -21.18
N SER A 546 -5.26 -29.32 -20.63
CA SER A 546 -6.37 -30.28 -20.63
C SER A 546 -6.33 -31.21 -19.40
N SER A 547 -7.42 -31.23 -18.64
CA SER A 547 -7.72 -32.13 -17.51
C SER A 547 -9.14 -32.69 -17.68
N SER A 548 -9.40 -33.89 -17.13
CA SER A 548 -10.73 -34.52 -17.17
C SER A 548 -11.64 -34.20 -15.97
N PHE A 549 -11.12 -33.51 -14.95
CA PHE A 549 -11.89 -32.99 -13.82
C PHE A 549 -11.35 -31.65 -13.32
N SER A 550 -12.16 -30.89 -12.59
CA SER A 550 -11.72 -29.69 -11.89
C SER A 550 -12.35 -29.50 -10.52
N ILE A 551 -11.64 -28.78 -9.66
CA ILE A 551 -12.09 -28.31 -8.36
C ILE A 551 -12.06 -26.77 -8.41
N VAL A 552 -13.20 -26.12 -8.19
CA VAL A 552 -13.31 -24.66 -8.23
C VAL A 552 -13.82 -24.14 -6.88
N PRO A 553 -13.02 -23.38 -6.10
CA PRO A 553 -13.50 -22.82 -4.84
C PRO A 553 -14.62 -21.79 -5.07
N THR A 554 -15.66 -21.87 -4.22
CA THR A 554 -16.81 -20.96 -4.20
C THR A 554 -16.97 -20.21 -2.88
N SER A 555 -16.06 -20.46 -1.93
CA SER A 555 -15.87 -19.70 -0.70
C SER A 555 -14.67 -18.76 -0.80
N ALA A 556 -14.78 -17.59 -0.16
CA ALA A 556 -13.65 -16.67 0.06
C ALA A 556 -12.60 -17.27 1.02
N ASP A 557 -11.50 -16.53 1.20
CA ASP A 557 -10.51 -16.82 2.25
C ASP A 557 -11.11 -16.51 3.62
N LEU A 558 -10.74 -17.29 4.64
CA LEU A 558 -11.39 -17.28 5.94
C LEU A 558 -10.47 -16.75 7.05
N VAL A 559 -11.07 -15.99 7.97
CA VAL A 559 -10.43 -15.53 9.21
C VAL A 559 -11.32 -15.97 10.37
N VAL A 560 -10.80 -16.86 11.23
CA VAL A 560 -11.59 -17.56 12.25
C VAL A 560 -10.93 -17.52 13.62
N CYS A 561 -11.73 -17.72 14.66
CA CYS A 561 -11.26 -18.01 16.00
C CYS A 561 -11.05 -19.53 16.22
N THR A 562 -10.16 -19.91 17.12
CA THR A 562 -9.85 -21.33 17.41
C THR A 562 -11.01 -22.16 17.96
N ASN A 563 -12.11 -21.53 18.37
CA ASN A 563 -13.37 -22.16 18.79
C ASN A 563 -14.38 -22.33 17.63
N ASP A 564 -14.12 -21.75 16.47
CA ASP A 564 -15.02 -21.81 15.31
C ASP A 564 -14.74 -23.07 14.46
N THR A 565 -15.58 -23.30 13.46
CA THR A 565 -15.30 -24.22 12.36
C THR A 565 -15.13 -23.41 11.08
N ALA A 566 -14.00 -23.56 10.40
CA ALA A 566 -13.80 -22.96 9.08
C ALA A 566 -14.39 -23.87 8.00
N THR A 567 -15.23 -23.34 7.14
CA THR A 567 -15.96 -24.11 6.12
C THR A 567 -15.66 -23.57 4.73
N PHE A 568 -14.82 -24.27 3.98
CA PHE A 568 -14.58 -23.98 2.56
C PHE A 568 -15.51 -24.83 1.68
N THR A 569 -15.95 -24.26 0.56
CA THR A 569 -16.84 -24.93 -0.40
C THR A 569 -16.23 -24.88 -1.79
N TYR A 570 -16.35 -25.99 -2.52
CA TYR A 570 -15.80 -26.18 -3.85
C TYR A 570 -16.83 -26.84 -4.77
N ASN A 571 -16.94 -26.36 -6.01
CA ASN A 571 -17.65 -27.07 -7.06
C ASN A 571 -16.70 -28.03 -7.75
N TYR A 572 -17.08 -29.30 -7.82
CA TYR A 572 -16.40 -30.33 -8.60
C TYR A 572 -17.10 -30.51 -9.95
N LYS A 573 -16.31 -30.50 -11.02
CA LYS A 573 -16.77 -30.80 -12.39
C LYS A 573 -15.94 -31.94 -12.95
N GLN A 574 -16.53 -32.76 -13.81
CA GLN A 574 -15.81 -33.73 -14.63
C GLN A 574 -16.33 -33.79 -16.06
N THR A 575 -15.43 -34.12 -16.97
CA THR A 575 -15.71 -34.44 -18.38
C THR A 575 -15.46 -35.91 -18.70
N GLY A 576 -14.63 -36.59 -17.89
CA GLY A 576 -14.41 -38.04 -17.95
C GLY A 576 -15.44 -38.88 -17.18
N THR A 577 -15.25 -40.20 -17.21
CA THR A 577 -16.07 -41.20 -16.48
C THR A 577 -15.43 -41.69 -15.18
N ASN A 578 -14.22 -41.22 -14.86
CA ASN A 578 -13.48 -41.68 -13.67
C ASN A 578 -14.09 -41.11 -12.38
N THR A 579 -13.93 -41.84 -11.29
CA THR A 579 -14.23 -41.36 -9.93
C THR A 579 -13.01 -40.62 -9.40
N THR A 580 -13.18 -39.37 -8.97
CA THR A 580 -12.14 -38.60 -8.29
C THR A 580 -12.26 -38.77 -6.78
N SER A 581 -11.20 -39.21 -6.11
CA SER A 581 -11.10 -39.18 -4.64
C SER A 581 -10.51 -37.87 -4.16
N PHE A 582 -10.85 -37.45 -2.93
CA PHE A 582 -10.42 -36.17 -2.36
C PHE A 582 -9.66 -36.36 -1.05
N SER A 583 -8.67 -35.49 -0.84
CA SER A 583 -7.88 -35.38 0.39
C SER A 583 -7.62 -33.92 0.74
N VAL A 584 -7.10 -33.66 1.94
CA VAL A 584 -6.80 -32.32 2.44
C VAL A 584 -5.31 -32.20 2.75
N VAL A 585 -4.69 -31.10 2.34
CA VAL A 585 -3.25 -30.83 2.45
C VAL A 585 -3.00 -29.43 3.00
N GLY A 586 -1.75 -29.13 3.40
CA GLY A 586 -1.34 -27.79 3.86
C GLY A 586 -1.79 -27.38 5.27
N LEU A 587 -2.62 -28.18 5.95
CA LEU A 587 -2.98 -28.00 7.35
C LEU A 587 -1.93 -28.58 8.32
N PRO A 588 -1.70 -27.97 9.49
CA PRO A 588 -0.84 -28.51 10.53
C PRO A 588 -1.44 -29.76 11.20
N THR A 589 -0.57 -30.59 11.79
CA THR A 589 -0.96 -31.81 12.52
C THR A 589 -1.87 -31.50 13.72
N GLY A 590 -2.95 -32.27 13.88
CA GLY A 590 -3.89 -32.14 15.00
C GLY A 590 -5.20 -31.44 14.64
N VAL A 591 -5.26 -30.77 13.48
CA VAL A 591 -6.50 -30.21 12.93
C VAL A 591 -7.46 -31.35 12.52
N ALA A 592 -8.75 -31.21 12.84
CA ALA A 592 -9.78 -32.12 12.40
C ALA A 592 -10.39 -31.64 11.07
N THR A 593 -10.36 -32.49 10.04
CA THR A 593 -10.91 -32.19 8.70
C THR A 593 -12.04 -33.14 8.34
N ASN A 594 -13.16 -32.60 7.87
CA ASN A 594 -14.30 -33.39 7.39
C ASN A 594 -14.72 -32.91 5.99
N LEU A 595 -14.66 -33.79 5.00
CA LEU A 595 -15.17 -33.57 3.65
C LEU A 595 -16.57 -34.17 3.51
N SER A 596 -17.51 -33.41 2.93
CA SER A 596 -18.89 -33.87 2.67
C SER A 596 -18.97 -35.08 1.73
N ALA A 597 -17.96 -35.28 0.88
CA ALA A 597 -17.76 -36.46 0.06
C ALA A 597 -16.26 -36.80 -0.01
N GLN A 598 -15.92 -38.07 0.19
CA GLN A 598 -14.53 -38.57 0.04
C GLN A 598 -14.18 -38.86 -1.43
N SER A 599 -15.19 -38.98 -2.30
CA SER A 599 -15.02 -39.11 -3.76
C SER A 599 -16.30 -38.70 -4.50
N LEU A 600 -16.19 -38.34 -5.77
CA LEU A 600 -17.31 -38.03 -6.67
C LEU A 600 -17.06 -38.62 -8.07
N SER A 601 -18.14 -39.07 -8.71
CA SER A 601 -18.16 -39.65 -10.07
C SER A 601 -19.16 -38.94 -11.00
N ALA A 602 -19.65 -37.77 -10.58
CA ALA A 602 -20.43 -36.82 -11.36
C ALA A 602 -20.23 -35.41 -10.78
N ASN A 603 -20.62 -34.37 -11.53
CA ASN A 603 -20.56 -32.97 -11.07
C ASN A 603 -21.31 -32.79 -9.73
N GLY A 604 -20.75 -32.00 -8.83
CA GLY A 604 -21.32 -31.79 -7.49
C GLY A 604 -20.59 -30.74 -6.67
N THR A 605 -20.90 -30.65 -5.38
CA THR A 605 -20.31 -29.69 -4.44
C THR A 605 -19.66 -30.42 -3.28
N ILE A 606 -18.43 -30.03 -2.95
CA ILE A 606 -17.64 -30.54 -1.84
C ILE A 606 -17.53 -29.44 -0.79
N THR A 607 -17.79 -29.78 0.46
CA THR A 607 -17.60 -28.88 1.60
C THR A 607 -16.53 -29.47 2.50
N LEU A 608 -15.49 -28.68 2.80
CA LEU A 608 -14.42 -28.98 3.73
C LEU A 608 -14.68 -28.20 5.02
N ASN A 609 -15.06 -28.91 6.08
CA ASN A 609 -15.13 -28.37 7.43
C ASN A 609 -13.82 -28.64 8.16
N ILE A 610 -13.30 -27.62 8.84
CA ILE A 610 -12.01 -27.62 9.54
C ILE A 610 -12.26 -27.16 10.98
N SER A 611 -11.96 -28.02 11.94
CA SER A 611 -12.21 -27.79 13.37
C SER A 611 -11.07 -28.37 14.24
N ASN A 612 -11.28 -28.41 15.56
CA ASN A 612 -10.23 -28.72 16.55
C ASN A 612 -9.03 -27.76 16.45
N LEU A 613 -9.30 -26.48 16.22
CA LEU A 613 -8.27 -25.44 16.04
C LEU A 613 -7.66 -24.95 17.38
N SER A 614 -8.17 -25.41 18.53
CA SER A 614 -7.82 -24.97 19.88
C SER A 614 -6.34 -25.12 20.27
N THR A 615 -5.60 -26.01 19.62
CA THR A 615 -4.15 -26.23 19.84
C THR A 615 -3.26 -25.61 18.77
N ILE A 616 -3.85 -24.99 17.74
CA ILE A 616 -3.13 -24.42 16.60
C ILE A 616 -2.64 -23.01 16.93
N GLN A 617 -1.45 -22.67 16.45
CA GLN A 617 -0.86 -21.36 16.68
C GLN A 617 -1.59 -20.29 15.85
N PRO A 618 -1.72 -19.05 16.35
CA PRO A 618 -2.21 -17.94 15.55
C PRO A 618 -1.30 -17.65 14.36
N GLY A 619 -1.87 -17.51 13.16
CA GLY A 619 -1.11 -17.43 11.92
C GLY A 619 -1.97 -17.52 10.66
N GLU A 620 -1.34 -17.42 9.50
CA GLU A 620 -1.95 -17.74 8.20
C GLU A 620 -1.54 -19.14 7.75
N TYR A 621 -2.50 -19.93 7.30
CA TYR A 621 -2.32 -21.29 6.81
C TYR A 621 -2.87 -21.42 5.38
N THR A 622 -2.15 -22.15 4.53
CA THR A 622 -2.56 -22.36 3.13
C THR A 622 -3.19 -23.75 3.01
N VAL A 623 -4.53 -23.81 3.07
CA VAL A 623 -5.28 -25.07 3.10
C VAL A 623 -5.57 -25.53 1.69
N GLY A 624 -5.14 -26.74 1.34
CA GLY A 624 -5.39 -27.34 0.03
C GLY A 624 -6.44 -28.44 0.09
N ILE A 625 -7.34 -28.49 -0.91
CA ILE A 625 -8.05 -29.71 -1.28
C ILE A 625 -7.37 -30.32 -2.50
N GLN A 626 -7.06 -31.61 -2.45
CA GLN A 626 -6.44 -32.36 -3.54
C GLN A 626 -7.40 -33.43 -4.06
N GLY A 627 -7.67 -33.43 -5.36
CA GLY A 627 -8.37 -34.50 -6.07
C GLY A 627 -7.41 -35.42 -6.83
N PHE A 628 -7.76 -36.69 -6.95
CA PHE A 628 -7.08 -37.68 -7.79
C PHE A 628 -8.08 -38.60 -8.49
N ASN A 629 -8.04 -38.69 -9.82
CA ASN A 629 -8.99 -39.49 -10.63
C ASN A 629 -8.44 -40.85 -11.09
N GLY A 630 -7.30 -41.29 -10.54
CA GLY A 630 -6.57 -42.47 -10.99
C GLY A 630 -5.51 -42.19 -12.07
N THR A 631 -5.50 -41.00 -12.68
CA THR A 631 -4.59 -40.64 -13.79
C THR A 631 -3.93 -39.26 -13.69
N GLU A 632 -4.59 -38.29 -13.07
CA GLU A 632 -4.08 -36.92 -12.89
C GLU A 632 -4.53 -36.35 -11.53
N TYR A 633 -3.81 -35.34 -11.03
CA TYR A 633 -4.05 -34.67 -9.76
C TYR A 633 -4.41 -33.20 -9.99
N GLU A 634 -5.34 -32.66 -9.20
CA GLU A 634 -5.56 -31.21 -9.08
C GLU A 634 -5.54 -30.85 -7.60
N THR A 635 -4.81 -29.80 -7.21
CA THR A 635 -4.80 -29.27 -5.83
C THR A 635 -5.16 -27.80 -5.85
N ARG A 636 -6.13 -27.38 -5.02
CA ARG A 636 -6.56 -25.98 -4.90
C ARG A 636 -6.43 -25.48 -3.50
N TYR A 637 -5.79 -24.32 -3.35
CA TYR A 637 -5.48 -23.71 -2.08
C TYR A 637 -6.42 -22.56 -1.71
N LYS A 638 -6.58 -22.33 -0.40
CA LYS A 638 -7.28 -21.22 0.21
C LYS A 638 -6.59 -20.75 1.49
N THR A 639 -6.59 -19.44 1.77
CA THR A 639 -6.00 -18.91 3.00
C THR A 639 -6.97 -19.09 4.17
N LEU A 640 -6.43 -19.60 5.29
CA LEU A 640 -7.09 -19.69 6.59
C LEU A 640 -6.24 -18.94 7.63
N ARG A 641 -6.67 -17.73 8.00
CA ARG A 641 -6.11 -16.97 9.13
C ARG A 641 -6.77 -17.45 10.41
N ILE A 642 -5.97 -17.86 11.38
CA ILE A 642 -6.44 -18.31 12.70
C ILE A 642 -5.98 -17.29 13.75
N TYR A 643 -6.92 -16.83 14.56
CA TYR A 643 -6.68 -16.11 15.82
C TYR A 643 -7.14 -16.97 16.99
N ASN A 644 -6.57 -16.78 18.18
CA ASN A 644 -7.03 -17.44 19.39
C ASN A 644 -7.25 -16.43 20.53
N ASN A 645 -7.93 -16.86 21.60
CA ASN A 645 -8.19 -16.03 22.78
C ASN A 645 -7.15 -16.24 23.92
N GLN A 646 -6.03 -16.89 23.63
CA GLN A 646 -4.96 -17.22 24.59
C GLN A 646 -3.71 -16.38 24.27
N PHE A 647 -3.60 -15.26 24.95
CA PHE A 647 -2.58 -14.25 24.68
C PHE A 647 -1.32 -14.48 25.53
N LEU A 648 -0.16 -14.42 24.86
CA LEU A 648 1.14 -14.30 25.52
C LEU A 648 1.40 -12.81 25.85
N ALA A 649 2.32 -12.56 26.78
CA ALA A 649 2.79 -11.21 27.05
C ALA A 649 3.49 -10.63 25.80
N VAL A 650 3.14 -9.40 25.43
CA VAL A 650 3.73 -8.69 24.28
C VAL A 650 5.12 -8.18 24.68
N GLN A 651 6.13 -8.41 23.85
CA GLN A 651 7.50 -8.00 24.14
C GLN A 651 7.62 -6.46 24.14
N GLN A 652 7.66 -5.87 25.32
CA GLN A 652 7.96 -4.45 25.51
C GLN A 652 9.42 -4.15 25.15
N GLU A 653 9.69 -3.01 24.52
CA GLU A 653 11.00 -2.63 24.01
C GLU A 653 11.54 -1.38 24.72
N SER A 654 10.77 -0.29 24.70
CA SER A 654 11.13 1.01 25.28
C SER A 654 9.99 1.59 26.13
N PRO A 655 10.26 2.23 27.28
CA PRO A 655 11.54 2.26 28.00
C PRO A 655 12.03 0.86 28.38
N VAL A 656 13.34 0.73 28.63
CA VAL A 656 13.89 -0.47 29.27
C VAL A 656 13.28 -0.64 30.67
N ASP A 657 13.24 -1.86 31.18
CA ASP A 657 12.68 -2.08 32.51
C ASP A 657 13.57 -1.45 33.60
N HIS A 658 12.93 -0.90 34.63
CA HIS A 658 13.56 -0.04 35.64
C HIS A 658 14.31 1.19 35.08
N ALA A 659 13.91 1.72 33.91
CA ALA A 659 14.48 2.95 33.38
C ALA A 659 14.28 4.14 34.34
N ILE A 660 15.35 4.86 34.70
CA ILE A 660 15.29 6.03 35.57
C ILE A 660 15.38 7.34 34.76
N GLY A 661 14.95 8.45 35.36
CA GLY A 661 15.07 9.77 34.76
C GLY A 661 14.30 9.90 33.44
N GLN A 662 13.11 9.33 33.36
CA GLN A 662 12.27 9.40 32.17
C GLN A 662 11.50 10.72 32.08
N PRO A 663 11.19 11.20 30.85
CA PRO A 663 10.36 12.37 30.63
C PRO A 663 8.95 12.22 31.22
N THR A 664 8.29 13.35 31.48
CA THR A 664 6.85 13.40 31.84
C THR A 664 5.91 13.21 30.63
N SER A 665 6.49 13.17 29.42
CA SER A 665 5.89 12.72 28.17
C SER A 665 6.71 11.54 27.64
N VAL A 666 6.22 10.31 27.82
CA VAL A 666 6.98 9.08 27.56
C VAL A 666 6.53 8.38 26.28
N VAL A 667 7.50 7.85 25.53
CA VAL A 667 7.25 7.03 24.32
C VAL A 667 7.39 5.56 24.68
N LEU A 668 6.27 4.84 24.65
CA LEU A 668 6.18 3.40 24.88
C LEU A 668 6.26 2.66 23.54
N LYS A 669 7.13 1.64 23.42
CA LYS A 669 7.33 0.84 22.19
C LYS A 669 7.36 -0.66 22.51
N TRP A 670 6.85 -1.49 21.61
CA TRP A 670 6.78 -2.95 21.79
C TRP A 670 6.81 -3.69 20.45
N GLY A 671 7.32 -4.92 20.44
CA GLY A 671 7.45 -5.74 19.23
C GLY A 671 6.12 -6.19 18.64
N ASN A 672 6.11 -6.49 17.34
CA ASN A 672 4.94 -6.99 16.61
C ASN A 672 4.50 -8.36 17.15
N TYR A 673 3.19 -8.56 17.34
CA TYR A 673 2.61 -9.76 17.92
C TYR A 673 1.52 -10.37 17.02
N ILE A 674 1.82 -11.55 16.46
CA ILE A 674 1.03 -12.20 15.39
C ILE A 674 -0.44 -12.52 15.76
N ASN A 675 -0.78 -12.56 17.05
CA ASN A 675 -2.15 -12.81 17.54
C ASN A 675 -2.90 -11.52 17.93
N ALA A 676 -2.36 -10.33 17.67
CA ALA A 676 -3.06 -9.06 17.83
C ALA A 676 -3.61 -8.52 16.50
N GLU A 677 -4.70 -7.78 16.60
CA GLU A 677 -5.23 -6.87 15.56
C GLU A 677 -5.20 -5.41 16.06
N SER A 678 -5.13 -5.20 17.37
CA SER A 678 -4.76 -3.93 18.03
C SER A 678 -4.25 -4.18 19.47
N TYR A 679 -3.88 -3.11 20.18
CA TYR A 679 -3.38 -3.15 21.55
C TYR A 679 -4.14 -2.13 22.44
N ASN A 680 -4.35 -2.50 23.70
CA ASN A 680 -4.69 -1.56 24.77
C ASN A 680 -3.44 -1.36 25.65
N ILE A 681 -3.04 -0.12 25.89
CA ILE A 681 -1.84 0.23 26.67
C ILE A 681 -2.29 0.96 27.92
N GLN A 682 -1.87 0.47 29.07
CA GLN A 682 -2.21 1.04 30.38
C GLN A 682 -0.94 1.50 31.10
N ILE A 683 -1.02 2.66 31.74
CA ILE A 683 -0.01 3.19 32.66
C ILE A 683 -0.63 3.45 34.04
N SER A 684 0.11 3.15 35.09
CA SER A 684 -0.34 3.15 36.49
C SER A 684 0.77 3.64 37.43
N ASP A 685 0.39 4.29 38.52
CA ASP A 685 1.23 4.58 39.68
C ASP A 685 1.30 3.40 40.67
N SER A 686 0.47 2.38 40.48
CA SER A 686 0.39 1.16 41.31
C SER A 686 1.02 -0.05 40.60
N PRO A 687 1.92 -0.81 41.25
CA PRO A 687 2.50 -2.03 40.68
C PRO A 687 1.46 -3.12 40.39
N GLN A 688 0.25 -3.00 40.94
CA GLN A 688 -0.86 -3.94 40.78
C GLN A 688 -2.00 -3.38 39.90
N PHE A 689 -1.81 -2.19 39.29
CA PHE A 689 -2.81 -1.53 38.44
C PHE A 689 -4.17 -1.33 39.13
N THR A 690 -4.17 -1.16 40.46
CA THR A 690 -5.36 -0.85 41.27
C THR A 690 -5.94 0.53 40.97
N SER A 691 -5.08 1.41 40.46
CA SER A 691 -5.35 2.74 39.92
C SER A 691 -4.79 2.75 38.49
N ILE A 692 -5.57 3.20 37.51
CA ILE A 692 -5.06 3.46 36.15
C ILE A 692 -4.83 4.96 36.05
N PHE A 693 -3.59 5.37 35.74
CA PHE A 693 -3.27 6.78 35.53
C PHE A 693 -3.76 7.23 34.15
N SER A 694 -3.55 6.39 33.13
CA SER A 694 -4.06 6.61 31.78
C SER A 694 -4.14 5.30 31.00
N GLU A 695 -5.01 5.24 30.00
CA GLU A 695 -5.19 4.12 29.10
C GLU A 695 -5.45 4.62 27.67
N GLN A 696 -4.88 3.93 26.69
CA GLN A 696 -5.19 4.08 25.26
C GLN A 696 -5.64 2.72 24.72
N THR A 697 -6.74 2.69 23.96
CA THR A 697 -7.35 1.45 23.46
C THR A 697 -7.41 1.41 21.94
N GLY A 698 -7.40 0.21 21.36
CA GLY A 698 -7.49 0.01 19.91
C GLY A 698 -6.28 0.54 19.12
N VAL A 699 -5.10 0.68 19.75
CA VAL A 699 -3.89 1.17 19.11
C VAL A 699 -3.38 0.12 18.12
N ILE A 700 -3.32 0.46 16.84
CA ILE A 700 -2.87 -0.45 15.76
C ILE A 700 -1.36 -0.40 15.49
N GLN A 701 -0.67 0.63 15.98
CA GLN A 701 0.78 0.80 15.83
C GLN A 701 1.52 0.15 17.02
N ASN A 702 2.81 -0.14 16.82
CA ASN A 702 3.70 -0.68 17.83
C ASN A 702 4.32 0.38 18.78
N LEU A 703 3.63 1.53 18.92
CA LEU A 703 4.07 2.71 19.65
C LEU A 703 2.87 3.47 20.25
N ALA A 704 3.04 4.01 21.45
CA ALA A 704 2.11 4.94 22.09
C ALA A 704 2.87 6.05 22.83
N ILE A 705 2.29 7.25 22.90
CA ILE A 705 2.86 8.39 23.65
C ILE A 705 1.91 8.74 24.81
N PHE A 706 2.44 8.85 26.02
CA PHE A 706 1.67 9.22 27.22
C PHE A 706 2.22 10.50 27.84
N ASN A 707 1.36 11.52 27.92
CA ASN A 707 1.69 12.88 28.34
C ASN A 707 1.16 13.18 29.76
N GLY A 708 1.76 14.19 30.41
CA GLY A 708 1.25 14.73 31.68
C GLY A 708 1.53 13.85 32.90
N LEU A 709 2.53 12.97 32.84
CA LEU A 709 2.98 12.20 34.01
C LEU A 709 3.55 13.14 35.07
N ASN A 710 3.40 12.78 36.34
CA ASN A 710 4.03 13.51 37.45
C ASN A 710 5.56 13.35 37.39
N GLN A 711 6.30 14.37 37.82
CA GLN A 711 7.76 14.27 38.04
C GLN A 711 8.06 13.43 39.29
N GLU A 712 9.29 12.93 39.41
CA GLU A 712 9.77 12.12 40.54
C GLU A 712 8.82 10.98 40.96
N THR A 713 8.17 10.34 39.98
CA THR A 713 7.12 9.34 40.22
C THR A 713 7.45 8.03 39.52
N ARG A 714 7.31 6.90 40.23
CA ARG A 714 7.41 5.57 39.65
C ARG A 714 6.11 5.21 38.94
N TYR A 715 6.22 4.84 37.67
CA TYR A 715 5.13 4.33 36.86
C TYR A 715 5.36 2.87 36.47
N TYR A 716 4.26 2.19 36.20
CA TYR A 716 4.18 0.81 35.73
C TYR A 716 3.33 0.80 34.46
N TRP A 717 3.77 0.11 33.42
CA TRP A 717 3.04 0.04 32.15
C TRP A 717 3.00 -1.37 31.57
N ARG A 718 1.88 -1.69 30.92
CA ARG A 718 1.61 -2.99 30.31
C ARG A 718 0.91 -2.83 28.96
N VAL A 719 1.23 -3.73 28.03
CA VAL A 719 0.61 -3.80 26.70
C VAL A 719 -0.29 -5.04 26.66
N ILE A 720 -1.56 -4.83 26.37
CA ILE A 720 -2.61 -5.84 26.36
C ILE A 720 -3.03 -6.05 24.88
N PRO A 721 -2.69 -7.19 24.26
CA PRO A 721 -3.08 -7.46 22.87
C PRO A 721 -4.58 -7.75 22.75
N VAL A 722 -5.18 -7.35 21.63
CA VAL A 722 -6.61 -7.49 21.34
C VAL A 722 -6.80 -8.04 19.92
N ASN A 723 -7.72 -8.98 19.74
CA ASN A 723 -8.16 -9.47 18.43
C ASN A 723 -9.68 -9.77 18.44
N ARG A 724 -10.23 -10.16 17.30
CA ARG A 724 -11.65 -10.55 17.14
C ARG A 724 -12.15 -11.68 18.05
N CYS A 725 -11.25 -12.46 18.65
CA CYS A 725 -11.54 -13.60 19.53
C CYS A 725 -11.47 -13.23 21.02
N GLY A 726 -10.96 -12.05 21.37
CA GLY A 726 -10.86 -11.56 22.74
C GLY A 726 -9.73 -10.57 22.97
N GLN A 727 -9.38 -10.37 24.24
CA GLN A 727 -8.27 -9.54 24.68
C GLN A 727 -7.41 -10.28 25.70
N GLY A 728 -6.14 -9.90 25.79
CA GLY A 728 -5.24 -10.42 26.82
C GLY A 728 -5.77 -10.14 28.23
N ILE A 729 -5.60 -11.12 29.12
CA ILE A 729 -5.89 -10.93 30.55
C ILE A 729 -4.85 -9.93 31.09
N SER A 730 -5.29 -8.75 31.51
CA SER A 730 -4.40 -7.64 31.90
C SER A 730 -3.41 -8.01 33.01
N ASN A 731 -3.76 -8.95 33.87
CA ASN A 731 -2.91 -9.45 34.96
C ASN A 731 -1.83 -10.46 34.51
N ASN A 732 -1.92 -10.95 33.26
CA ASN A 732 -0.93 -11.84 32.63
C ASN A 732 -0.01 -11.07 31.65
N ALA A 733 -0.31 -9.81 31.36
CA ALA A 733 0.56 -8.96 30.55
C ALA A 733 1.86 -8.67 31.32
N SER A 734 2.98 -8.55 30.60
CA SER A 734 4.22 -8.09 31.20
C SER A 734 4.05 -6.67 31.71
N ILE A 735 4.59 -6.43 32.90
CA ILE A 735 4.66 -5.11 33.52
C ILE A 735 6.12 -4.68 33.43
N ARG A 736 6.38 -3.52 32.84
CA ARG A 736 7.64 -2.80 33.01
C ARG A 736 7.41 -1.59 33.90
N THR A 737 8.45 -1.17 34.61
CA THR A 737 8.44 0.04 35.43
C THR A 737 9.49 1.05 34.98
N PHE A 738 9.21 2.32 35.19
CA PHE A 738 10.17 3.41 35.00
C PHE A 738 9.91 4.54 36.00
N ASP A 739 10.95 5.30 36.31
CA ASP A 739 10.91 6.46 37.20
C ASP A 739 11.00 7.74 36.37
N THR A 740 10.00 8.62 36.47
CA THR A 740 10.12 9.97 35.90
C THR A 740 11.16 10.78 36.67
N GLY A 741 11.95 11.58 35.95
CA GLY A 741 12.92 12.47 36.57
C GLY A 741 12.34 13.81 36.98
N ILE A 742 13.22 14.75 37.31
CA ILE A 742 12.92 16.18 37.42
C ILE A 742 13.16 16.79 36.03
N VAL A 743 12.21 17.59 35.54
CA VAL A 743 12.31 18.28 34.25
C VAL A 743 12.82 19.71 34.47
N VAL A 744 13.90 20.05 33.79
CA VAL A 744 14.55 21.36 33.84
C VAL A 744 14.46 22.02 32.46
N CYS A 745 13.94 23.25 32.39
CA CYS A 745 13.67 23.98 31.14
C CYS A 745 14.35 25.36 31.15
N GLY A 746 14.52 25.96 29.96
CA GLY A 746 14.91 27.37 29.83
C GLY A 746 16.34 27.69 30.26
N GLN A 747 17.25 26.71 30.22
CA GLN A 747 18.69 26.85 30.49
C GLN A 747 19.57 26.29 29.36
N THR A 748 18.94 25.84 28.27
CA THR A 748 19.49 24.82 27.36
C THR A 748 19.05 25.09 25.91
N GLN A 749 19.39 26.30 25.45
CA GLN A 749 19.09 26.82 24.12
C GLN A 749 20.32 26.77 23.21
N PHE A 750 20.17 26.16 22.04
CA PHE A 750 21.21 25.93 21.05
C PHE A 750 20.82 26.60 19.74
N ALA A 751 21.40 27.76 19.45
CA ALA A 751 21.23 28.48 18.20
C ALA A 751 22.16 27.93 17.11
N ALA A 752 21.70 27.94 15.87
CA ALA A 752 22.56 27.72 14.72
C ALA A 752 23.59 28.86 14.61
N THR A 753 24.79 28.52 14.13
CA THR A 753 25.88 29.48 13.87
C THR A 753 26.46 29.35 12.47
N ASP A 754 26.20 28.21 11.80
CA ASP A 754 26.49 28.00 10.39
C ASP A 754 25.19 28.10 9.58
N PHE A 755 25.09 29.15 8.77
CA PHE A 755 24.00 29.41 7.83
C PHE A 755 24.52 29.37 6.37
N SER A 756 25.66 28.72 6.10
CA SER A 756 26.27 28.67 4.76
C SER A 756 25.35 28.07 3.69
N ASN A 757 24.52 27.09 4.07
CA ASN A 757 23.50 26.48 3.22
C ASN A 757 22.07 26.88 3.63
N ALA A 758 21.87 28.07 4.23
CA ALA A 758 20.56 28.55 4.68
C ALA A 758 19.71 29.22 3.59
N SER A 759 20.29 29.51 2.42
CA SER A 759 19.59 30.14 1.30
C SER A 759 18.68 29.15 0.60
N ILE A 760 17.42 29.51 0.43
CA ILE A 760 16.44 28.77 -0.37
C ILE A 760 16.37 29.52 -1.71
N ALA A 761 16.92 28.92 -2.77
CA ALA A 761 17.07 29.56 -4.07
C ALA A 761 15.75 29.52 -4.87
N THR A 762 15.56 30.46 -5.80
CA THR A 762 14.30 30.57 -6.58
C THR A 762 14.18 29.56 -7.73
N VAL A 763 14.69 28.34 -7.52
CA VAL A 763 14.82 27.26 -8.51
C VAL A 763 14.32 25.94 -7.91
N SER A 764 13.81 25.06 -8.76
CA SER A 764 13.22 23.77 -8.37
C SER A 764 14.23 22.83 -7.73
N ASN A 765 13.76 22.06 -6.74
CA ASN A 765 14.57 21.20 -5.88
C ASN A 765 15.65 21.99 -5.10
N SER A 766 15.31 23.23 -4.72
CA SER A 766 16.09 24.05 -3.81
C SER A 766 16.05 23.43 -2.41
N THR A 767 17.23 23.07 -1.88
CA THR A 767 17.35 22.57 -0.51
C THR A 767 18.17 23.53 0.33
N ALA A 768 17.68 23.83 1.54
CA ALA A 768 18.45 24.55 2.56
C ALA A 768 18.67 23.65 3.76
N SER A 769 19.87 23.70 4.34
CA SER A 769 20.28 22.82 5.43
C SER A 769 21.06 23.62 6.48
N VAL A 770 20.56 23.64 7.72
CA VAL A 770 21.12 24.46 8.81
C VAL A 770 21.39 23.57 10.03
N PRO A 771 22.67 23.35 10.39
CA PRO A 771 23.04 22.52 11.54
C PRO A 771 23.06 23.31 12.86
N VAL A 772 22.52 22.68 13.90
CA VAL A 772 22.70 23.05 15.32
C VAL A 772 23.51 21.94 15.98
N THR A 773 24.61 22.29 16.65
CA THR A 773 25.36 21.34 17.49
C THR A 773 24.87 21.45 18.93
N VAL A 774 24.25 20.39 19.44
CA VAL A 774 23.80 20.27 20.83
C VAL A 774 24.86 19.52 21.63
N THR A 775 25.18 20.01 22.83
CA THR A 775 26.18 19.39 23.73
C THR A 775 25.81 19.57 25.19
N GLY A 776 25.95 18.52 25.99
CA GLY A 776 25.86 18.58 27.46
C GLY A 776 25.42 17.30 28.16
N GLY A 777 25.19 16.21 27.41
CA GLY A 777 24.71 14.93 27.95
C GLY A 777 23.24 14.95 28.35
N TYR A 778 22.42 15.79 27.69
CA TYR A 778 21.02 15.97 28.07
C TYR A 778 20.13 14.86 27.51
N THR A 779 19.36 14.23 28.40
CA THR A 779 18.19 13.41 28.01
C THR A 779 17.03 14.35 27.73
N ILE A 780 16.42 14.27 26.55
CA ILE A 780 15.31 15.15 26.13
C ILE A 780 14.07 14.85 27.00
N ALA A 781 13.58 15.86 27.72
CA ALA A 781 12.30 15.80 28.43
C ALA A 781 11.15 16.30 27.54
N SER A 782 11.40 17.40 26.85
CA SER A 782 10.64 17.93 25.72
C SER A 782 11.54 18.85 24.91
N MET A 783 11.25 19.01 23.62
CA MET A 783 11.98 19.91 22.73
C MET A 783 11.03 20.92 22.12
N ASN A 784 11.43 22.18 22.12
CA ASN A 784 10.81 23.25 21.32
C ASN A 784 11.80 23.67 20.23
N VAL A 785 11.29 24.04 19.05
CA VAL A 785 12.15 24.47 17.92
C VAL A 785 11.71 25.83 17.43
N HIS A 786 12.57 26.83 17.60
CA HIS A 786 12.34 28.18 17.10
C HIS A 786 12.80 28.25 15.64
N LEU A 787 11.90 28.70 14.76
CA LEU A 787 12.17 28.93 13.35
C LEU A 787 11.89 30.38 12.99
N ASP A 788 12.84 31.00 12.29
CA ASP A 788 12.66 32.26 11.56
C ASP A 788 13.11 32.00 10.11
N ILE A 789 12.16 31.96 9.19
CA ILE A 789 12.36 31.63 7.78
C ILE A 789 11.60 32.67 6.95
N THR A 790 12.33 33.44 6.16
CA THR A 790 11.73 34.21 5.07
C THR A 790 11.46 33.26 3.90
N HIS A 791 10.23 33.23 3.39
CA HIS A 791 9.88 32.56 2.13
C HIS A 791 8.59 33.16 1.57
N THR A 792 8.57 33.47 0.27
CA THR A 792 7.40 34.06 -0.40
C THR A 792 6.48 33.01 -1.02
N TYR A 793 6.18 31.97 -0.24
CA TYR A 793 5.14 30.93 -0.35
C TYR A 793 5.60 29.76 0.52
N ILE A 794 4.98 29.55 1.68
CA ILE A 794 5.45 28.53 2.64
C ILE A 794 4.88 27.13 2.40
N GLN A 795 4.01 27.00 1.38
CA GLN A 795 3.48 25.74 0.85
C GLN A 795 4.46 25.00 -0.07
N ASP A 796 5.55 25.65 -0.45
CA ASP A 796 6.50 25.09 -1.40
C ASP A 796 7.52 24.19 -0.66
N MET A 797 7.81 24.53 0.60
CA MET A 797 8.69 23.76 1.47
C MET A 797 8.03 22.55 2.17
N THR A 798 8.75 21.43 2.20
CA THR A 798 8.71 20.46 3.30
C THR A 798 9.84 20.76 4.28
N ILE A 799 9.49 21.11 5.51
CA ILE A 799 10.43 21.52 6.57
C ILE A 799 10.52 20.41 7.60
N SER A 800 11.72 19.90 7.84
CA SER A 800 11.97 18.78 8.73
C SER A 800 13.30 18.92 9.47
N MET A 801 13.45 18.21 10.59
CA MET A 801 14.71 18.12 11.32
C MET A 801 15.16 16.67 11.41
N VAL A 802 16.46 16.43 11.23
CA VAL A 802 17.09 15.11 11.40
C VAL A 802 18.07 15.18 12.57
N GLY A 803 17.91 14.30 13.56
CA GLY A 803 18.79 14.20 14.71
C GLY A 803 20.10 13.43 14.44
N PRO A 804 20.99 13.34 15.44
CA PRO A 804 22.30 12.70 15.28
C PRO A 804 22.23 11.21 14.88
N ASN A 805 23.17 10.77 14.04
CA ASN A 805 23.36 9.34 13.71
C ASN A 805 23.54 8.45 14.95
N ALA A 806 24.13 9.00 16.03
CA ALA A 806 24.35 8.30 17.30
C ALA A 806 23.04 7.85 18.01
N ILE A 807 21.91 8.49 17.70
CA ILE A 807 20.58 8.11 18.20
C ILE A 807 19.68 7.52 17.09
N GLY A 808 20.28 7.08 15.98
CA GLY A 808 19.57 6.46 14.85
C GLY A 808 19.00 7.44 13.82
N ALA A 809 19.48 8.68 13.77
CA ALA A 809 19.05 9.72 12.83
C ALA A 809 17.52 9.95 12.76
N PRO A 810 16.83 10.17 13.89
CA PRO A 810 15.38 10.37 13.89
C PRO A 810 14.99 11.62 13.10
N LYS A 811 14.07 11.46 12.14
CA LYS A 811 13.50 12.56 11.34
C LYS A 811 12.13 12.95 11.89
N VAL A 812 11.94 14.25 12.18
CA VAL A 812 10.65 14.85 12.53
C VAL A 812 10.30 15.91 11.48
N THR A 813 9.12 15.80 10.88
CA THR A 813 8.62 16.74 9.88
C THR A 813 7.76 17.80 10.57
N PHE A 814 8.17 19.06 10.48
CA PHE A 814 7.49 20.19 11.12
C PHE A 814 6.35 20.71 10.26
N PHE A 815 6.62 20.90 8.97
CA PHE A 815 5.65 21.35 7.98
C PHE A 815 5.82 20.54 6.71
N LYS A 816 4.71 20.22 6.04
CA LYS A 816 4.68 19.57 4.72
C LYS A 816 3.67 20.33 3.88
N GLU A 817 4.15 21.18 2.98
CA GLU A 817 3.33 22.01 2.08
C GLU A 817 2.27 22.87 2.81
N ALA A 818 2.63 23.45 3.96
CA ALA A 818 1.70 24.10 4.87
C ALA A 818 1.24 25.49 4.39
N CYS A 819 0.05 25.92 4.83
CA CYS A 819 -0.42 27.31 4.79
C CYS A 819 -0.52 28.06 3.44
N GLY A 820 -0.36 27.40 2.30
CA GLY A 820 -0.64 28.03 0.99
C GLY A 820 0.35 29.11 0.56
N ASP A 821 -0.19 30.06 -0.19
CA ASP A 821 0.39 31.26 -0.78
C ASP A 821 0.71 32.38 0.23
N ASN A 822 0.89 32.04 1.50
CA ASN A 822 1.19 33.01 2.55
C ASN A 822 2.71 33.06 2.83
N ASP A 823 3.19 34.21 3.29
CA ASP A 823 4.61 34.49 3.41
C ASP A 823 5.16 34.28 4.84
N ASN A 824 6.36 33.71 4.91
CA ASN A 824 7.25 33.63 6.08
C ASN A 824 6.76 32.82 7.29
N ILE A 825 7.72 32.31 8.06
CA ILE A 825 7.53 31.57 9.31
C ILE A 825 8.35 32.25 10.41
N GLN A 826 7.75 32.58 11.55
CA GLN A 826 8.44 33.07 12.75
C GLN A 826 7.77 32.50 14.00
N CYS A 827 8.00 31.21 14.26
CA CYS A 827 7.23 30.43 15.23
C CYS A 827 8.10 29.65 16.22
N VAL A 828 7.48 29.22 17.31
CA VAL A 828 8.04 28.24 18.23
C VAL A 828 7.26 26.94 18.06
N LEU A 829 7.90 25.93 17.50
CA LEU A 829 7.31 24.61 17.35
C LEU A 829 7.27 23.91 18.69
N THR A 830 6.08 23.50 19.10
CA THR A 830 5.84 22.76 20.35
C THR A 830 4.55 21.95 20.27
N ASP A 831 4.52 20.76 20.88
CA ASP A 831 3.37 19.84 20.79
C ASP A 831 2.09 20.35 21.49
N THR A 832 2.16 21.47 22.22
CA THR A 832 1.02 22.16 22.82
C THR A 832 0.62 23.46 22.10
N GLY A 833 1.25 23.79 20.96
CA GLY A 833 0.95 24.98 20.17
C GLY A 833 -0.42 24.91 19.48
N SER A 834 -0.89 26.02 18.92
CA SER A 834 -2.05 25.97 18.03
C SER A 834 -1.68 25.38 16.68
N ALA A 835 -2.67 24.87 15.94
CA ALA A 835 -2.49 24.62 14.51
C ALA A 835 -2.03 25.92 13.79
N PRO A 836 -1.22 25.82 12.72
CA PRO A 836 -0.76 27.00 11.97
C PRO A 836 -1.90 27.93 11.57
N ALA A 837 -1.76 29.22 11.89
CA ALA A 837 -2.82 30.22 11.67
C ALA A 837 -2.99 30.61 10.19
N CYS A 838 -1.99 30.32 9.35
CA CYS A 838 -1.98 30.52 7.90
C CYS A 838 -2.53 31.87 7.45
N SER A 839 -2.17 32.95 8.16
CA SER A 839 -2.70 34.29 7.92
C SER A 839 -1.80 35.37 8.52
N GLY A 840 -1.72 36.51 7.83
CA GLY A 840 -0.75 37.57 8.14
C GLY A 840 0.63 37.28 7.57
N ILE A 841 1.60 38.10 7.95
CA ILE A 841 3.02 37.97 7.59
C ILE A 841 3.82 38.30 8.86
N PRO A 842 4.59 37.37 9.45
CA PRO A 842 4.74 35.97 9.06
C PRO A 842 3.45 35.15 9.28
N ALA A 843 3.15 34.26 8.33
CA ALA A 843 1.89 33.53 8.23
C ALA A 843 1.76 32.35 9.22
N ILE A 844 2.89 31.83 9.69
CA ILE A 844 2.99 30.94 10.85
C ILE A 844 3.79 31.67 11.91
N SER A 845 3.16 31.95 13.06
CA SER A 845 3.76 32.74 14.13
C SER A 845 3.28 32.32 15.51
N GLY A 846 4.11 32.54 16.53
CA GLY A 846 3.84 32.11 17.91
C GLY A 846 3.96 30.60 18.11
N ASP A 847 3.40 30.09 19.20
CA ASP A 847 3.50 28.68 19.59
C ASP A 847 2.65 27.79 18.66
N THR A 848 3.33 27.01 17.81
CA THR A 848 2.72 26.27 16.70
C THR A 848 2.94 24.76 16.85
N MET A 849 1.92 23.94 16.59
CA MET A 849 2.03 22.48 16.60
C MET A 849 2.67 21.95 15.30
N PRO A 850 3.72 21.10 15.37
CA PRO A 850 4.34 20.48 14.20
C PRO A 850 3.46 19.36 13.60
N TYR A 851 3.68 19.05 12.31
CA TYR A 851 3.00 17.98 11.57
C TYR A 851 3.28 16.58 12.13
N GLN A 852 4.51 16.32 12.59
CA GLN A 852 4.87 15.15 13.40
C GLN A 852 5.27 15.63 14.81
N PRO A 853 4.74 15.04 15.90
CA PRO A 853 4.98 15.52 17.25
C PRO A 853 6.45 15.35 17.68
N LEU A 854 7.01 16.42 18.22
CA LEU A 854 8.38 16.47 18.75
C LEU A 854 8.58 15.51 19.92
N GLY A 855 7.51 15.20 20.66
CA GLY A 855 7.52 14.24 21.77
C GLY A 855 7.91 12.80 21.39
N THR A 856 7.96 12.48 20.08
CA THR A 856 8.59 11.24 19.58
C THR A 856 10.08 11.13 19.90
N LEU A 857 10.74 12.24 20.20
CA LEU A 857 12.15 12.34 20.59
C LEU A 857 12.39 12.23 22.11
N ASN A 858 11.33 12.23 22.92
CA ASN A 858 11.46 12.29 24.38
C ASN A 858 12.10 11.00 24.94
N GLY A 859 13.05 11.16 25.86
CA GLY A 859 13.87 10.09 26.41
C GLY A 859 15.13 9.75 25.60
N LEU A 860 15.33 10.33 24.40
CA LEU A 860 16.58 10.20 23.65
C LEU A 860 17.68 11.13 24.22
N GLN A 861 18.94 10.82 23.93
CA GLN A 861 20.06 11.74 24.17
C GLN A 861 20.05 12.85 23.11
N SER A 862 20.38 14.08 23.51
CA SER A 862 20.42 15.22 22.60
C SER A 862 21.77 15.45 21.92
N ASP A 863 22.87 14.90 22.43
CA ASP A 863 24.22 15.31 22.02
C ASP A 863 24.54 14.93 20.56
N GLY A 864 25.03 15.92 19.80
CA GLY A 864 25.41 15.80 18.40
C GLY A 864 24.84 16.91 17.51
N VAL A 865 24.94 16.73 16.20
CA VAL A 865 24.39 17.67 15.21
C VAL A 865 22.94 17.31 14.91
N TRP A 866 22.05 18.29 15.09
CA TRP A 866 20.67 18.30 14.63
C TRP A 866 20.57 19.21 13.41
N THR A 867 20.05 18.71 12.31
CA THR A 867 20.03 19.45 11.04
C THR A 867 18.59 19.77 10.65
N LEU A 868 18.25 21.05 10.61
CA LEU A 868 17.07 21.54 9.91
C LEU A 868 17.31 21.34 8.41
N ASN A 869 16.41 20.64 7.73
CA ASN A 869 16.41 20.44 6.29
C ASN A 869 15.09 20.94 5.73
N ILE A 870 15.21 21.89 4.80
CA ILE A 870 14.14 22.43 3.98
C ILE A 870 14.32 21.82 2.59
N ASP A 871 13.25 21.21 2.11
CA ASP A 871 13.14 20.59 0.79
C ASP A 871 12.05 21.36 0.03
N ASP A 872 12.46 22.20 -0.91
CA ASP A 872 11.57 22.96 -1.79
C ASP A 872 11.68 22.46 -3.24
N PRO A 873 10.81 21.53 -3.67
CA PRO A 873 10.81 21.04 -5.04
C PRO A 873 10.28 22.04 -6.08
N TYR A 874 9.80 23.22 -5.70
CA TYR A 874 9.09 24.16 -6.58
C TYR A 874 9.95 25.39 -6.97
N ASN A 875 9.43 26.28 -7.82
CA ASN A 875 10.22 27.39 -8.37
C ASN A 875 9.44 28.70 -8.60
N GLY A 876 10.17 29.82 -8.51
CA GLY A 876 9.70 31.18 -8.79
C GLY A 876 9.80 32.10 -7.57
N ASP A 877 9.43 31.57 -6.41
CA ASP A 877 9.64 32.11 -5.07
C ASP A 877 10.86 31.47 -4.40
N GLY A 878 11.29 32.01 -3.25
CA GLY A 878 12.53 31.64 -2.58
C GLY A 878 12.68 32.38 -1.25
N GLY A 879 13.82 32.20 -0.58
CA GLY A 879 14.01 32.81 0.74
C GLY A 879 15.27 32.37 1.49
N MET A 880 15.19 32.37 2.83
CA MET A 880 16.33 32.08 3.69
C MET A 880 15.88 31.66 5.09
N VAL A 881 16.60 30.71 5.71
CA VAL A 881 16.52 30.47 7.15
C VAL A 881 17.30 31.59 7.85
N ASN A 882 16.58 32.54 8.43
CA ASN A 882 17.15 33.63 9.22
C ASN A 882 17.56 33.15 10.63
N GLY A 883 16.87 32.14 11.14
CA GLY A 883 17.06 31.61 12.49
C GLY A 883 16.57 30.17 12.64
N PHE A 884 17.41 29.34 13.25
CA PHE A 884 17.08 28.01 13.75
C PHE A 884 17.68 27.87 15.14
N MET A 885 16.86 27.57 16.14
CA MET A 885 17.30 27.32 17.51
C MET A 885 16.49 26.20 18.13
N ILE A 886 17.17 25.31 18.85
CA ILE A 886 16.57 24.22 19.61
C ILE A 886 16.60 24.61 21.10
N ASP A 887 15.45 24.63 21.77
CA ASP A 887 15.36 24.72 23.23
C ASP A 887 14.94 23.34 23.78
N ILE A 888 15.78 22.79 24.67
CA ILE A 888 15.55 21.47 25.27
C ILE A 888 15.21 21.66 26.73
N CYS A 889 14.00 21.28 27.12
CA CYS A 889 13.77 20.84 28.48
C CYS A 889 14.46 19.48 28.63
N TYR A 890 15.34 19.32 29.62
CA TYR A 890 16.04 18.08 29.88
C TYR A 890 15.60 17.43 31.18
N VAL A 891 15.75 16.11 31.29
CA VAL A 891 15.38 15.34 32.47
C VAL A 891 16.62 14.86 33.23
N ILE A 892 16.63 15.11 34.55
CA ILE A 892 17.63 14.56 35.47
C ILE A 892 17.00 13.44 36.31
N PRO A 893 17.69 12.31 36.54
CA PRO A 893 17.21 11.24 37.43
C PRO A 893 16.99 11.75 38.86
N SER A 894 15.85 11.40 39.46
CA SER A 894 15.55 11.76 40.84
C SER A 894 16.47 11.03 41.83
N THR A 895 17.10 11.81 42.72
CA THR A 895 17.88 11.27 43.84
C THR A 895 17.01 10.77 45.00
N THR A 896 15.72 11.10 45.04
CA THR A 896 14.80 10.60 46.06
C THR A 896 14.39 9.15 45.72
N LEU A 897 14.03 8.87 44.46
CA LEU A 897 13.69 7.53 43.99
C LEU A 897 14.89 6.56 43.93
N LEU A 898 16.10 7.06 43.68
CA LEU A 898 17.33 6.26 43.74
C LEU A 898 17.57 5.60 45.12
N ASN A 899 17.07 6.20 46.20
CA ASN A 899 17.12 5.59 47.54
C ASN A 899 16.07 4.49 47.74
N HIS A 900 14.96 4.50 46.99
CA HIS A 900 13.90 3.49 47.06
C HIS A 900 14.29 2.16 46.38
N GLN A 901 15.44 2.10 45.72
CA GLN A 901 16.07 0.85 45.25
C GLN A 901 17.04 0.23 46.27
N ASN A 902 17.35 0.93 47.37
CA ASN A 902 18.34 0.49 48.38
C ASN A 902 17.71 -0.07 49.68
N THR A 903 16.50 -0.63 49.59
CA THR A 903 15.92 -1.50 50.65
C THR A 903 15.92 -2.98 50.24
N SER A 904 17.02 -3.43 49.64
CA SER A 904 17.44 -4.84 49.61
C SER A 904 18.95 -4.90 49.89
N THR A 905 19.41 -5.95 50.58
CA THR A 905 20.71 -5.97 51.26
C THR A 905 21.90 -6.10 50.29
N SER A 906 22.74 -5.07 50.23
CA SER A 906 23.93 -5.03 49.36
C SER A 906 25.21 -5.51 50.05
N LEU A 907 26.16 -6.03 49.25
CA LEU A 907 27.44 -6.59 49.69
C LEU A 907 28.31 -5.52 50.39
N ALA A 908 28.49 -5.65 51.70
CA ALA A 908 29.16 -4.66 52.54
C ALA A 908 30.42 -5.19 53.24
N VAL A 909 31.39 -4.29 53.47
CA VAL A 909 32.65 -4.56 54.17
C VAL A 909 32.89 -3.46 55.20
N TYR A 910 32.82 -3.80 56.49
CA TYR A 910 32.86 -2.83 57.60
C TYR A 910 33.49 -3.44 58.86
N PRO A 911 33.93 -2.65 59.86
CA PRO A 911 34.19 -1.21 59.76
C PRO A 911 35.32 -0.93 58.76
N ASN A 912 35.31 0.25 58.15
CA ASN A 912 36.35 0.67 57.21
C ASN A 912 36.47 2.21 57.26
N PRO A 913 37.51 2.79 57.90
CA PRO A 913 38.70 2.14 58.44
C PRO A 913 38.43 1.16 59.60
N THR A 914 39.37 0.24 59.85
CA THR A 914 39.35 -0.71 60.97
C THR A 914 40.66 -0.72 61.77
N LYS A 915 40.58 -1.23 63.01
CA LYS A 915 41.68 -1.45 63.96
C LYS A 915 42.28 -2.85 63.95
N ASP A 916 41.45 -3.87 63.71
CA ASP A 916 41.85 -5.28 63.84
C ASP A 916 41.06 -6.21 62.92
N TRP A 917 39.78 -5.94 62.68
CA TRP A 917 38.87 -6.89 62.01
C TRP A 917 37.99 -6.21 60.95
N ILE A 918 37.73 -6.87 59.82
CA ILE A 918 36.63 -6.52 58.91
C ILE A 918 35.62 -7.66 58.80
N TYR A 919 34.36 -7.30 58.74
CA TYR A 919 33.21 -8.18 58.51
C TYR A 919 32.80 -8.08 57.05
N ILE A 920 32.56 -9.23 56.41
CA ILE A 920 31.97 -9.33 55.06
C ILE A 920 30.50 -9.72 55.23
N GLN A 921 29.59 -8.82 54.84
CA GLN A 921 28.15 -9.07 54.81
C GLN A 921 27.73 -9.42 53.37
N LEU A 922 27.14 -10.60 53.20
CA LEU A 922 26.61 -11.10 51.94
C LEU A 922 25.19 -10.54 51.66
N PRO A 923 24.81 -10.33 50.38
CA PRO A 923 23.41 -10.21 49.97
C PRO A 923 22.61 -11.48 50.30
N GLU A 924 21.31 -11.34 50.56
CA GLU A 924 20.42 -12.47 50.87
C GLU A 924 20.36 -13.57 49.79
N ASN A 925 20.69 -13.24 48.54
CA ASN A 925 20.68 -14.16 47.41
C ASN A 925 22.02 -14.92 47.19
N GLU A 926 23.09 -14.58 47.91
CA GLU A 926 24.43 -15.18 47.74
C GLU A 926 24.83 -15.96 49.01
N SER A 927 24.81 -17.29 48.93
CA SER A 927 25.18 -18.16 50.06
C SER A 927 26.69 -18.34 50.24
N LYS A 928 27.51 -17.93 49.26
CA LYS A 928 28.96 -18.16 49.31
C LYS A 928 29.75 -17.10 48.51
N ILE A 929 30.82 -16.56 49.08
CA ILE A 929 31.76 -15.69 48.38
C ILE A 929 33.22 -16.04 48.72
N ASP A 930 34.05 -16.18 47.70
CA ASP A 930 35.51 -16.25 47.87
C ASP A 930 36.08 -14.84 48.06
N TRP A 931 37.14 -14.72 48.85
CA TRP A 931 37.76 -13.43 49.16
C TRP A 931 39.29 -13.51 49.23
N LYS A 932 39.95 -12.41 48.85
CA LYS A 932 41.41 -12.26 48.87
C LYS A 932 41.80 -10.87 49.32
N LEU A 933 42.73 -10.77 50.26
CA LEU A 933 43.34 -9.51 50.69
C LEU A 933 44.71 -9.35 50.03
N TYR A 934 44.96 -8.17 49.45
CA TYR A 934 46.21 -7.80 48.78
C TYR A 934 46.85 -6.56 49.42
N ASP A 935 48.18 -6.47 49.40
CA ASP A 935 48.89 -5.20 49.58
C ASP A 935 48.81 -4.31 48.33
N LEU A 936 49.33 -3.07 48.45
CA LEU A 936 49.37 -2.09 47.34
C LEU A 936 50.30 -2.51 46.19
N GLN A 937 51.10 -3.57 46.36
CA GLN A 937 51.95 -4.16 45.33
C GLN A 937 51.27 -5.36 44.64
N GLY A 938 50.02 -5.67 44.98
CA GLY A 938 49.24 -6.75 44.37
C GLY A 938 49.62 -8.15 44.86
N ARG A 939 50.34 -8.28 45.98
CA ARG A 939 50.66 -9.59 46.58
C ARG A 939 49.51 -10.03 47.48
N VAL A 940 49.02 -11.26 47.28
CA VAL A 940 48.02 -11.88 48.17
C VAL A 940 48.65 -12.08 49.56
N LEU A 941 48.02 -11.51 50.59
CA LEU A 941 48.43 -11.63 51.99
C LEU A 941 47.70 -12.77 52.69
N VAL A 942 46.41 -12.93 52.37
CA VAL A 942 45.53 -13.98 52.90
C VAL A 942 44.31 -14.12 51.97
N SER A 943 43.75 -15.32 51.90
CA SER A 943 42.55 -15.63 51.13
C SER A 943 41.71 -16.68 51.84
N GLY A 944 40.41 -16.68 51.59
CA GLY A 944 39.50 -17.70 52.11
C GLY A 944 38.13 -17.60 51.47
N CYS A 945 37.14 -18.22 52.12
CA CYS A 945 35.75 -18.17 51.72
C CYS A 945 34.85 -17.77 52.90
N ALA A 946 33.69 -17.19 52.58
CA ALA A 946 32.58 -16.96 53.50
C ALA A 946 31.36 -17.73 52.97
N GLU A 947 30.86 -18.69 53.74
CA GLU A 947 29.71 -19.55 53.38
C GLU A 947 28.41 -19.15 54.11
N GLN A 948 28.48 -18.06 54.89
CA GLN A 948 27.37 -17.35 55.54
C GLN A 948 27.79 -15.88 55.74
N SER A 949 26.80 -14.99 55.91
CA SER A 949 27.02 -13.56 56.13
C SER A 949 27.67 -13.28 57.49
N GLY A 950 28.56 -12.27 57.57
CA GLY A 950 29.25 -11.89 58.81
C GLY A 950 30.65 -12.50 59.00
N LYS A 951 31.28 -13.02 57.94
CA LYS A 951 32.64 -13.58 58.01
C LYS A 951 33.66 -12.51 58.42
N VAL A 952 34.47 -12.82 59.44
CA VAL A 952 35.53 -11.93 59.94
C VAL A 952 36.86 -12.23 59.25
N VAL A 953 37.58 -11.19 58.82
CA VAL A 953 38.98 -11.22 58.40
C VAL A 953 39.81 -10.45 59.42
N ASN A 954 40.82 -11.11 59.99
CA ASN A 954 41.78 -10.47 60.91
C ASN A 954 42.86 -9.71 60.13
N LEU A 955 43.26 -8.56 60.65
CA LEU A 955 44.30 -7.68 60.12
C LEU A 955 45.39 -7.33 61.17
N SER A 956 45.24 -7.73 62.44
CA SER A 956 46.16 -7.38 63.54
C SER A 956 47.63 -7.71 63.28
N ASP A 957 47.91 -8.75 62.50
CA ASP A 957 49.27 -9.22 62.18
C ASP A 957 49.98 -8.38 61.09
N TYR A 958 49.26 -7.48 60.41
CA TYR A 958 49.81 -6.64 59.34
C TYR A 958 50.19 -5.22 59.83
N SER A 959 50.83 -4.44 58.96
CA SER A 959 51.22 -3.05 59.22
C SER A 959 50.06 -2.08 58.97
N GLU A 960 50.07 -0.90 59.60
CA GLU A 960 49.12 0.16 59.23
C GLU A 960 49.24 0.52 57.74
N GLY A 961 48.12 0.75 57.06
CA GLY A 961 48.15 1.01 55.63
C GLY A 961 46.81 0.90 54.92
N ILE A 962 46.89 0.78 53.59
CA ILE A 962 45.76 0.56 52.70
C ILE A 962 45.94 -0.82 52.07
N TYR A 963 44.87 -1.61 52.08
CA TYR A 963 44.80 -2.95 51.50
C TYR A 963 43.65 -3.01 50.50
N MET A 964 43.70 -3.97 49.58
CA MET A 964 42.62 -4.23 48.63
C MET A 964 42.00 -5.58 48.95
N LEU A 965 40.70 -5.61 49.23
CA LEU A 965 39.93 -6.84 49.43
C LEU A 965 39.12 -7.12 48.17
N GLU A 966 39.51 -8.15 47.43
CA GLU A 966 38.72 -8.73 46.34
C GLU A 966 37.68 -9.70 46.93
N LEU A 967 36.45 -9.61 46.42
CA LEU A 967 35.33 -10.50 46.70
C LEU A 967 34.82 -11.06 45.37
N ARG A 968 34.57 -12.37 45.29
CA ARG A 968 34.16 -13.04 44.05
C ARG A 968 33.11 -14.12 44.29
N SER A 969 32.01 -14.04 43.54
CA SER A 969 31.04 -15.13 43.35
C SER A 969 31.11 -15.66 41.90
N ASN A 970 30.19 -16.53 41.51
CA ASN A 970 30.10 -17.03 40.13
C ASN A 970 29.62 -15.97 39.13
N SER A 971 28.94 -14.92 39.60
CA SER A 971 28.32 -13.87 38.79
C SER A 971 29.00 -12.51 38.90
N THR A 972 29.74 -12.25 40.00
CA THR A 972 30.33 -10.94 40.28
C THR A 972 31.76 -11.03 40.82
N GLN A 973 32.57 -10.02 40.53
CA GLN A 973 33.90 -9.82 41.10
C GLN A 973 34.06 -8.33 41.45
N ILE A 974 34.29 -8.03 42.73
CA ILE A 974 34.28 -6.66 43.26
C ILE A 974 35.49 -6.48 44.18
N THR A 975 36.28 -5.42 43.97
CA THR A 975 37.40 -5.08 44.87
C THR A 975 37.07 -3.83 45.69
N LYS A 976 37.21 -3.92 47.03
CA LYS A 976 37.00 -2.83 47.98
C LYS A 976 38.34 -2.41 48.60
N ARG A 977 38.58 -1.10 48.70
CA ARG A 977 39.74 -0.55 49.43
C ARG A 977 39.48 -0.59 50.93
N VAL A 978 40.30 -1.33 51.68
CA VAL A 978 40.28 -1.40 53.15
C VAL A 978 41.37 -0.48 53.71
N VAL A 979 41.04 0.31 54.73
CA VAL A 979 42.00 1.16 55.45
C VAL A 979 42.23 0.60 56.85
N TYR A 980 43.47 0.30 57.18
CA TYR A 980 43.87 -0.35 58.42
C TYR A 980 44.74 0.59 59.28
N LYS A 981 44.32 0.85 60.53
CA LYS A 981 44.97 1.76 61.49
C LYS A 981 44.78 1.23 62.91
N LYS A 982 45.86 0.99 63.66
CA LYS A 982 45.85 0.34 64.97
C LYS A 982 45.27 1.24 66.08
#